data_AF-A0A1G0XVL8-F1
#
_entry.id   AF-A0A1G0XVL8-F1
#
_cell.length_a   1.000
_cell.length_b   1.000
_cell.length_c   1.000
_cell.angle_alpha   90.00
_cell.angle_beta   90.00
_cell.angle_gamma   90.00
#
_symmetry.space_group_name_H-M   'P 1'
#
loop_
_entity.id
_entity.type
_entity.pdbx_description
1 polymer ?
#
loop_
_entity_poly.entity_id
_entity_poly.type
_entity_poly.pdbx_seq_one_letter_code
_entity_poly.pdbx_strand_id
1 'polypeptide(L)'
;MKFTGLSFAIVFFLAGSMIGFCAEEENETTLEAADVKMAEKEKAPEPAGAVQAQPAAAEESKTPEKKKLTDLELRVALEKAASFLRQQAEKDDEKWFLPPARTRTITGYDNKLVRYSKKIVDEPVYEWGTRKEMVNVKQGDSVNSTTVLKEIERKFPIKQIGTKKVEKLVRDPNGDIEKYEKFPVFGEGGPDYWKQNQLGQNALAAFAMIRAGAEHSDPVVANVANNIASIAEVYGLPDNTWDLVWATALFSSLPVDRYRELAQEAAGKLLDGQLENGPGIGFWGPVCLNPKLLAAGMKLKLLTFDKADEDKDDRKHAKKDDKKKDEEVNNKEDKQAAVADVMNRVNRQLRAVTMLGMNTASIEDEVTLKSDIIHPVTFVGLPQFIFNQTSSDLQSTSLALYGLSVAAGNKCLPATTRHPKNEKKSPLLPDLKASAILQRTIDSVVKYQAKDGSWTEMNSHQPVTEFSGFNFRGIPVKSSTFTALPSETNFASNVHGLSCLSDLGQIFGAATTAKLDKNFSLSLSSVKKACDDFRTMKDDSGTVPPFDLYFWILRALKNKDLPDAKAAAISIAASFYSRQNGDGSWASHSEKPFYLSTSHRARIDKLPVLPEHARERKDFDWCAAHVPDNSKAKVLERKYGIDTTLVSTAFAVLAIVDGMNLFSENPTDVKNPAKDSGKPAAPAKPATK
;
A
#
# COMPACT_ATOMS: atom_id res chain seq x y z
N MET A 1 13.31 40.09 -46.44
CA MET A 1 14.65 40.07 -47.05
C MET A 1 15.36 38.79 -46.61
N LYS A 2 15.92 38.06 -47.58
CA LYS A 2 16.64 36.78 -47.46
C LYS A 2 18.08 37.00 -46.97
N PHE A 3 18.65 36.05 -46.20
CA PHE A 3 19.68 35.07 -46.62
C PHE A 3 20.41 34.44 -45.41
N THR A 4 20.49 33.09 -45.42
CA THR A 4 21.60 32.15 -45.04
C THR A 4 22.59 32.53 -43.93
N GLY A 5 23.00 31.68 -42.98
CA GLY A 5 23.26 30.24 -42.99
C GLY A 5 24.77 30.00 -42.79
N LEU A 6 25.20 29.23 -41.77
CA LEU A 6 26.43 28.42 -41.80
C LEU A 6 26.57 27.53 -40.54
N SER A 7 26.88 26.26 -40.80
CA SER A 7 27.32 25.23 -39.85
C SER A 7 28.75 25.49 -39.38
N PHE A 8 29.09 25.11 -38.14
CA PHE A 8 30.45 24.65 -37.80
C PHE A 8 30.40 23.66 -36.63
N ALA A 9 30.86 22.44 -36.91
CA ALA A 9 31.28 21.47 -35.92
C ALA A 9 32.72 21.79 -35.50
N ILE A 10 33.02 21.78 -34.20
CA ILE A 10 34.40 21.71 -33.70
C ILE A 10 34.45 20.66 -32.59
N VAL A 11 35.21 19.62 -32.89
CA VAL A 11 35.76 18.60 -31.99
C VAL A 11 36.93 19.23 -31.23
N PHE A 12 36.99 19.07 -29.91
CA PHE A 12 38.25 19.13 -29.17
C PHE A 12 38.31 17.96 -28.17
N PHE A 13 39.37 17.18 -28.34
CA PHE A 13 39.84 16.10 -27.47
C PHE A 13 41.07 16.62 -26.69
N LEU A 14 41.41 15.89 -25.61
CA LEU A 14 42.58 15.99 -24.70
C LEU A 14 42.31 16.76 -23.40
N ALA A 15 42.79 16.37 -22.22
CA ALA A 15 43.29 15.12 -21.62
C ALA A 15 43.82 15.49 -20.21
N GLY A 16 43.72 14.57 -19.25
CA GLY A 16 44.50 14.55 -18.00
C GLY A 16 43.96 15.43 -16.85
N SER A 17 43.92 15.01 -15.58
CA SER A 17 44.57 13.89 -14.90
C SER A 17 43.79 13.59 -13.61
N MET A 18 43.36 12.35 -13.40
CA MET A 18 43.79 11.41 -12.33
C MET A 18 44.61 12.02 -11.18
N ILE A 19 44.13 11.86 -9.93
CA ILE A 19 44.70 11.15 -8.74
C ILE A 19 43.49 11.03 -7.76
N GLY A 20 43.05 9.94 -7.13
CA GLY A 20 43.65 8.64 -6.77
C GLY A 20 43.52 8.45 -5.25
N PHE A 21 42.74 7.47 -4.77
CA PHE A 21 42.84 6.67 -3.51
C PHE A 21 41.54 5.84 -3.37
N CYS A 22 41.47 4.58 -3.86
CA CYS A 22 41.76 3.30 -3.17
C CYS A 22 41.04 3.19 -1.80
N ALA A 23 39.93 2.43 -1.65
CA ALA A 23 39.68 0.98 -1.83
C ALA A 23 40.21 0.13 -0.68
N GLU A 24 39.31 -0.69 -0.10
CA GLU A 24 39.62 -2.10 0.16
C GLU A 24 38.31 -2.93 0.18
N GLU A 25 38.26 -3.86 -0.76
CA GLU A 25 37.37 -5.01 -0.89
C GLU A 25 38.00 -6.23 -0.19
N GLU A 26 37.18 -7.21 0.14
CA GLU A 26 37.54 -8.64 0.10
C GLU A 26 36.37 -9.35 -0.61
N ASN A 27 36.51 -10.40 -1.41
CA ASN A 27 37.60 -10.99 -2.20
C ASN A 27 36.91 -12.12 -3.01
N GLU A 28 36.83 -12.03 -4.34
CA GLU A 28 36.46 -13.15 -5.21
C GLU A 28 37.45 -13.17 -6.38
N THR A 29 38.37 -14.13 -6.37
CA THR A 29 39.32 -14.37 -7.45
C THR A 29 38.80 -15.45 -8.39
N THR A 30 38.55 -15.07 -9.64
CA THR A 30 38.54 -15.93 -10.83
C THR A 30 39.77 -15.61 -11.70
N LEU A 31 40.42 -16.64 -12.22
CA LEU A 31 41.54 -16.54 -13.16
C LEU A 31 41.24 -17.43 -14.37
N GLU A 32 41.19 -16.84 -15.57
CA GLU A 32 41.17 -17.52 -16.86
C GLU A 32 42.56 -17.49 -17.54
N ALA A 33 42.94 -18.65 -18.10
CA ALA A 33 43.72 -18.99 -19.32
C ALA A 33 44.95 -18.12 -19.75
N ALA A 34 46.06 -18.67 -20.27
CA ALA A 34 46.16 -19.72 -21.28
C ALA A 34 47.58 -20.34 -21.44
N ASP A 35 47.58 -21.52 -22.08
CA ASP A 35 48.53 -22.08 -23.08
C ASP A 35 49.78 -22.95 -22.73
N VAL A 36 49.64 -24.25 -23.09
CA VAL A 36 50.45 -25.06 -24.05
C VAL A 36 51.41 -26.18 -23.55
N LYS A 37 51.13 -27.41 -24.07
CA LYS A 37 51.97 -28.58 -24.47
C LYS A 37 52.38 -29.69 -23.47
N MET A 38 51.82 -30.91 -23.63
CA MET A 38 52.47 -32.11 -24.25
C MET A 38 51.81 -33.45 -23.82
N ALA A 39 51.50 -34.28 -24.85
CA ALA A 39 51.66 -35.74 -25.00
C ALA A 39 50.87 -36.79 -24.16
N GLU A 40 50.00 -37.50 -24.90
CA GLU A 40 49.59 -38.93 -24.92
C GLU A 40 50.16 -39.95 -23.89
N LYS A 41 49.26 -40.78 -23.33
CA LYS A 41 49.18 -42.24 -23.63
C LYS A 41 47.94 -42.96 -23.02
N GLU A 42 47.04 -43.35 -23.92
CA GLU A 42 46.45 -44.69 -24.12
C GLU A 42 46.27 -45.69 -22.94
N LYS A 43 45.01 -46.06 -22.65
CA LYS A 43 44.57 -47.49 -22.59
C LYS A 43 43.04 -47.64 -22.70
N ALA A 44 42.63 -48.55 -23.57
CA ALA A 44 41.24 -48.92 -23.92
C ALA A 44 40.73 -50.12 -23.06
N PRO A 45 39.57 -50.77 -23.34
CA PRO A 45 38.31 -50.60 -22.60
C PRO A 45 37.65 -51.94 -22.15
N GLU A 46 36.36 -51.86 -21.76
CA GLU A 46 35.27 -52.89 -21.73
C GLU A 46 34.89 -53.61 -20.41
N PRO A 47 33.64 -54.17 -20.27
CA PRO A 47 32.44 -54.07 -21.12
C PRO A 47 31.09 -53.81 -20.40
N ALA A 48 30.07 -53.68 -21.26
CA ALA A 48 28.65 -53.44 -21.07
C ALA A 48 27.86 -54.42 -20.17
N GLY A 49 26.80 -53.88 -19.55
CA GLY A 49 25.67 -54.62 -18.99
C GLY A 49 24.34 -54.12 -19.58
N ALA A 50 23.76 -54.96 -20.43
CA ALA A 50 22.48 -54.93 -21.13
C ALA A 50 21.40 -53.89 -20.73
N VAL A 51 21.05 -53.05 -21.72
CA VAL A 51 19.73 -52.41 -21.83
C VAL A 51 18.79 -53.40 -22.53
N GLN A 52 17.73 -53.84 -21.87
CA GLN A 52 16.59 -54.47 -22.52
C GLN A 52 15.66 -53.39 -23.07
N ALA A 53 15.49 -53.37 -24.39
CA ALA A 53 14.49 -52.58 -25.08
C ALA A 53 13.19 -53.38 -25.26
N GLN A 54 12.05 -52.75 -24.97
CA GLN A 54 10.74 -53.09 -25.53
C GLN A 54 9.77 -51.90 -25.31
N PRO A 55 8.71 -51.76 -26.13
CA PRO A 55 8.76 -51.00 -27.37
C PRO A 55 7.96 -49.69 -27.30
N ALA A 56 8.26 -48.78 -28.22
CA ALA A 56 7.49 -47.57 -28.47
C ALA A 56 6.01 -47.89 -28.73
N ALA A 57 5.17 -47.63 -27.73
CA ALA A 57 3.74 -47.47 -27.92
C ALA A 57 3.49 -45.98 -28.23
N ALA A 58 2.91 -45.73 -29.40
CA ALA A 58 2.38 -44.44 -29.77
C ALA A 58 1.33 -44.02 -28.71
N GLU A 59 1.69 -43.08 -27.83
CA GLU A 59 0.68 -42.34 -27.07
C GLU A 59 0.00 -41.38 -28.04
N GLU A 60 -1.16 -41.81 -28.53
CA GLU A 60 -2.19 -40.92 -29.03
C GLU A 60 -2.31 -39.74 -28.07
N SER A 61 -2.17 -38.53 -28.61
CA SER A 61 -2.44 -37.28 -27.91
C SER A 61 -3.91 -37.24 -27.51
N LYS A 62 -4.25 -37.86 -26.39
CA LYS A 62 -5.51 -37.59 -25.72
C LYS A 62 -5.41 -36.20 -25.13
N THR A 63 -6.07 -35.25 -25.79
CA THR A 63 -6.50 -34.00 -25.18
C THR A 63 -7.05 -34.36 -23.79
N PRO A 64 -6.49 -33.87 -22.68
CA PRO A 64 -6.94 -34.26 -21.37
C PRO A 64 -8.41 -33.87 -21.25
N GLU A 65 -9.27 -34.87 -21.02
CA GLU A 65 -10.66 -34.65 -20.62
C GLU A 65 -10.63 -33.64 -19.46
N LYS A 66 -11.33 -32.51 -19.63
CA LYS A 66 -11.47 -31.50 -18.58
C LYS A 66 -12.22 -32.14 -17.41
N LYS A 67 -11.49 -32.73 -16.46
CA LYS A 67 -12.04 -33.21 -15.19
C LYS A 67 -12.81 -32.05 -14.56
N LYS A 68 -14.14 -32.19 -14.43
CA LYS A 68 -14.95 -31.25 -13.66
C LYS A 68 -14.49 -31.35 -12.21
N LEU A 69 -13.93 -30.27 -11.68
CA LEU A 69 -13.64 -30.20 -10.25
C LEU A 69 -14.93 -30.32 -9.45
N THR A 70 -14.87 -31.08 -8.37
CA THR A 70 -15.97 -31.21 -7.41
C THR A 70 -15.92 -30.11 -6.35
N ASP A 71 -17.07 -29.77 -5.76
CA ASP A 71 -17.15 -28.84 -4.61
C ASP A 71 -16.26 -29.31 -3.44
N LEU A 72 -16.19 -30.62 -3.22
CA LEU A 72 -15.34 -31.24 -2.21
C LEU A 72 -13.84 -30.99 -2.45
N GLU A 73 -13.37 -31.13 -3.69
CA GLU A 73 -11.96 -30.87 -4.05
C GLU A 73 -11.58 -29.41 -3.78
N LEU A 74 -12.49 -28.47 -4.09
CA LEU A 74 -12.26 -27.04 -3.82
C LEU A 74 -12.25 -26.75 -2.31
N ARG A 75 -13.16 -27.33 -1.53
CA ARG A 75 -13.16 -27.18 -0.07
C ARG A 75 -11.88 -27.72 0.57
N VAL A 76 -11.41 -28.89 0.14
CA VAL A 76 -10.12 -29.45 0.61
C VAL A 76 -8.96 -28.52 0.27
N ALA A 77 -8.95 -27.92 -0.93
CA ALA A 77 -7.93 -26.94 -1.29
C ALA A 77 -7.98 -25.69 -0.39
N LEU A 78 -9.17 -25.19 -0.07
CA LEU A 78 -9.35 -24.07 0.86
C LEU A 78 -8.90 -24.40 2.28
N GLU A 79 -9.20 -25.60 2.80
CA GLU A 79 -8.77 -26.06 4.12
C GLU A 79 -7.24 -26.16 4.22
N LYS A 80 -6.58 -26.68 3.18
CA LYS A 80 -5.12 -26.71 3.10
C LYS A 80 -4.52 -25.30 3.10
N ALA A 81 -5.10 -24.40 2.33
CA ALA A 81 -4.67 -23.01 2.27
C ALA A 81 -4.83 -22.28 3.62
N ALA A 82 -5.97 -22.47 4.29
CA ALA A 82 -6.21 -21.93 5.63
C ALA A 82 -5.21 -22.51 6.65
N SER A 83 -4.87 -23.79 6.52
CA SER A 83 -3.85 -24.45 7.36
C SER A 83 -2.46 -23.86 7.12
N PHE A 84 -2.07 -23.63 5.87
CA PHE A 84 -0.82 -22.93 5.53
C PHE A 84 -0.77 -21.53 6.17
N LEU A 85 -1.83 -20.73 5.99
CA LEU A 85 -1.90 -19.38 6.55
C LEU A 85 -1.77 -19.40 8.08
N ARG A 86 -2.46 -20.34 8.75
CA ARG A 86 -2.34 -20.54 10.20
C ARG A 86 -0.91 -20.87 10.62
N GLN A 87 -0.24 -21.78 9.91
CA GLN A 87 1.16 -22.14 10.17
C GLN A 87 2.12 -20.96 9.98
N GLN A 88 1.86 -20.05 9.02
CA GLN A 88 2.67 -18.83 8.89
C GLN A 88 2.51 -17.92 10.10
N ALA A 89 1.27 -17.69 10.54
CA ALA A 89 0.99 -16.86 11.71
C ALA A 89 1.51 -17.48 13.02
N GLU A 90 1.49 -18.81 13.17
CA GLU A 90 1.97 -19.49 14.37
C GLU A 90 3.47 -19.29 14.64
N LYS A 91 4.26 -18.91 13.61
CA LYS A 91 5.69 -18.59 13.73
C LYS A 91 5.96 -17.28 14.49
N ASP A 92 4.95 -16.43 14.66
CA ASP A 92 5.05 -15.18 15.39
C ASP A 92 4.22 -15.25 16.68
N ASP A 93 4.73 -14.65 17.75
CA ASP A 93 4.07 -14.68 19.06
C ASP A 93 2.79 -13.84 19.07
N GLU A 94 2.78 -12.72 18.33
CA GLU A 94 1.60 -11.86 18.14
C GLU A 94 0.66 -12.38 17.02
N LYS A 95 0.98 -13.54 16.44
CA LYS A 95 0.22 -14.21 15.38
C LYS A 95 0.10 -13.42 14.08
N TRP A 96 1.07 -12.57 13.77
CA TRP A 96 1.15 -11.97 12.44
C TRP A 96 1.50 -12.99 11.37
N PHE A 97 0.78 -12.99 10.25
CA PHE A 97 1.17 -13.77 9.07
C PHE A 97 2.49 -13.29 8.48
N LEU A 98 2.70 -11.96 8.52
CA LEU A 98 3.91 -11.29 8.07
C LEU A 98 4.31 -10.26 9.14
N PRO A 99 5.09 -10.68 10.16
CA PRO A 99 5.42 -9.84 11.30
C PRO A 99 6.25 -8.62 10.90
N PRO A 100 6.14 -7.49 11.63
CA PRO A 100 7.03 -6.37 11.42
C PRO A 100 8.49 -6.75 11.71
N ALA A 101 9.42 -6.03 11.12
CA ALA A 101 10.82 -6.17 11.50
C ALA A 101 11.01 -5.53 12.89
N ARG A 102 11.22 -6.38 13.91
CA ARG A 102 11.50 -5.95 15.29
C ARG A 102 12.90 -5.33 15.33
N THR A 103 12.98 -4.00 15.42
CA THR A 103 14.28 -3.31 15.39
C THR A 103 14.95 -3.30 16.76
N ARG A 104 16.26 -3.04 16.78
CA ARG A 104 17.05 -2.92 18.00
C ARG A 104 17.14 -1.47 18.45
N THR A 105 17.16 -1.25 19.75
CA THR A 105 17.42 0.07 20.35
C THR A 105 18.86 0.15 20.85
N ILE A 106 19.39 1.36 20.99
CA ILE A 106 20.72 1.56 21.58
C ILE A 106 20.59 1.35 23.09
N THR A 107 21.23 0.32 23.63
CA THR A 107 21.23 -0.03 25.06
C THR A 107 22.50 0.43 25.78
N GLY A 108 23.54 0.81 25.03
CA GLY A 108 24.79 1.30 25.59
C GLY A 108 25.74 1.81 24.52
N TYR A 109 26.96 2.14 24.93
CA TYR A 109 28.04 2.50 24.03
C TYR A 109 29.33 1.81 24.46
N ASP A 110 30.00 1.15 23.52
CA ASP A 110 31.34 0.61 23.70
C ASP A 110 32.36 1.62 23.18
N ASN A 111 33.41 1.88 23.95
CA ASN A 111 34.54 2.66 23.47
C ASN A 111 35.47 1.74 22.69
N LYS A 112 35.55 1.91 21.38
CA LYS A 112 36.55 1.23 20.54
C LYS A 112 37.62 2.21 20.13
N LEU A 113 38.88 1.76 20.20
CA LEU A 113 40.00 2.52 19.68
C LEU A 113 39.93 2.48 18.14
N VAL A 114 39.77 3.64 17.52
CA VAL A 114 39.74 3.81 16.06
C VAL A 114 40.93 4.67 15.66
N ARG A 115 41.59 4.28 14.58
CA ARG A 115 42.72 5.01 14.02
C ARG A 115 42.27 5.96 12.91
N TYR A 116 42.94 7.09 12.86
CA TYR A 116 42.67 8.21 11.98
C TYR A 116 43.96 8.69 11.35
N SER A 117 43.88 9.14 10.10
CA SER A 117 44.92 9.95 9.47
C SER A 117 44.34 11.32 9.12
N LYS A 118 45.19 12.35 9.14
CA LYS A 118 44.77 13.69 8.73
C LYS A 118 44.77 13.78 7.22
N LYS A 119 43.62 14.06 6.62
CA LYS A 119 43.49 14.32 5.18
C LYS A 119 42.94 15.71 4.96
N ILE A 120 43.52 16.41 3.99
CA ILE A 120 42.99 17.69 3.52
C ILE A 120 41.83 17.39 2.58
N VAL A 121 40.61 17.76 2.98
CA VAL A 121 39.41 17.58 2.18
C VAL A 121 38.89 18.95 1.77
N ASP A 122 38.50 19.09 0.50
CA ASP A 122 37.82 20.28 0.01
C ASP A 122 36.38 20.27 0.52
N GLU A 123 36.09 21.12 1.51
CA GLU A 123 34.75 21.29 2.05
C GLU A 123 34.05 22.47 1.34
N PRO A 124 32.86 22.26 0.75
CA PRO A 124 32.11 23.35 0.13
C PRO A 124 31.66 24.36 1.19
N VAL A 125 31.89 25.65 0.91
CA VAL A 125 31.40 26.76 1.74
C VAL A 125 30.14 27.32 1.10
N TYR A 126 29.06 27.33 1.87
CA TYR A 126 27.77 27.87 1.45
C TYR A 126 27.48 29.22 2.10
N GLU A 127 26.93 30.13 1.32
CA GLU A 127 26.10 31.23 1.79
C GLU A 127 24.78 30.64 2.30
N TRP A 128 24.32 31.03 3.49
CA TRP A 128 23.14 30.46 4.12
C TRP A 128 21.98 31.46 4.13
N GLY A 129 20.80 31.00 3.75
CA GLY A 129 19.55 31.71 3.90
C GLY A 129 18.74 31.16 5.07
N THR A 130 17.76 31.92 5.50
CA THR A 130 16.71 31.48 6.43
C THR A 130 15.39 31.44 5.70
N ARG A 131 14.66 30.34 5.82
CA ARG A 131 13.25 30.28 5.43
C ARG A 131 12.43 29.90 6.64
N LYS A 132 11.25 30.49 6.75
CA LYS A 132 10.25 30.02 7.69
C LYS A 132 9.63 28.75 7.11
N GLU A 133 9.47 27.71 7.92
CA GLU A 133 8.86 26.44 7.52
C GLU A 133 7.97 25.96 8.66
N MET A 134 6.74 25.54 8.35
CA MET A 134 5.85 24.96 9.35
C MET A 134 6.15 23.48 9.57
N VAL A 135 6.54 23.12 10.80
CA VAL A 135 6.83 21.75 11.20
C VAL A 135 6.17 21.41 12.53
N ASN A 136 5.95 20.13 12.76
CA ASN A 136 5.56 19.64 14.08
C ASN A 136 6.74 19.77 15.05
N VAL A 137 6.54 20.52 16.13
CA VAL A 137 7.51 20.72 17.21
C VAL A 137 6.93 20.13 18.49
N LYS A 138 7.74 19.37 19.22
CA LYS A 138 7.40 18.88 20.56
C LYS A 138 7.46 20.07 21.53
N GLN A 139 6.36 20.38 22.21
CA GLN A 139 6.33 21.44 23.22
C GLN A 139 6.29 20.82 24.62
N GLY A 140 7.41 20.93 25.34
CA GLY A 140 7.62 20.38 26.68
C GLY A 140 8.54 19.16 26.70
N ASP A 141 9.26 19.00 27.82
CA ASP A 141 10.22 17.91 28.02
C ASP A 141 9.59 16.67 28.69
N SER A 142 8.34 16.76 29.15
CA SER A 142 7.63 15.67 29.83
C SER A 142 7.12 14.59 28.87
N VAL A 143 6.73 13.45 29.43
CA VAL A 143 6.09 12.33 28.70
C VAL A 143 4.76 12.78 28.07
N ASN A 144 4.05 13.71 28.72
CA ASN A 144 2.78 14.29 28.25
C ASN A 144 2.95 15.47 27.28
N SER A 145 4.14 15.68 26.73
CA SER A 145 4.41 16.77 25.79
C SER A 145 3.50 16.71 24.56
N THR A 146 2.96 17.86 24.16
CA THR A 146 2.09 17.94 22.98
C THR A 146 2.90 18.30 21.74
N THR A 147 2.65 17.62 20.63
CA THR A 147 3.20 17.98 19.32
C THR A 147 2.33 19.03 18.64
N VAL A 148 2.91 20.19 18.36
CA VAL A 148 2.23 21.38 17.84
C VAL A 148 2.82 21.78 16.49
N LEU A 149 1.97 22.20 15.55
CA LEU A 149 2.44 22.69 14.26
C LEU A 149 2.86 24.15 14.45
N LYS A 150 4.16 24.45 14.25
CA LYS A 150 4.72 25.80 14.43
C LYS A 150 5.56 26.21 13.24
N GLU A 151 5.54 27.49 12.94
CA GLU A 151 6.46 28.11 12.00
C GLU A 151 7.83 28.30 12.68
N ILE A 152 8.88 27.70 12.12
CA ILE A 152 10.25 27.85 12.61
C ILE A 152 11.17 28.38 11.51
N GLU A 153 12.19 29.14 11.89
CA GLU A 153 13.25 29.54 10.96
C GLU A 153 14.27 28.42 10.78
N ARG A 154 14.40 27.92 9.55
CA ARG A 154 15.37 26.89 9.20
C ARG A 154 16.42 27.48 8.26
N LYS A 155 17.69 27.26 8.60
CA LYS A 155 18.80 27.61 7.71
C LYS A 155 18.86 26.63 6.54
N PHE A 156 19.03 27.17 5.34
CA PHE A 156 19.24 26.37 4.14
C PHE A 156 20.39 26.99 3.33
N PRO A 157 21.21 26.17 2.65
CA PRO A 157 22.26 26.71 1.80
C PRO A 157 21.62 27.46 0.63
N ILE A 158 21.99 28.73 0.41
CA ILE A 158 21.68 29.50 -0.78
C ILE A 158 22.74 29.18 -1.81
N LYS A 159 23.95 29.72 -1.79
CA LYS A 159 24.91 29.53 -2.90
C LYS A 159 26.19 28.91 -2.39
N GLN A 160 26.77 27.96 -3.12
CA GLN A 160 28.16 27.61 -2.85
C GLN A 160 29.04 28.80 -3.27
N ILE A 161 29.69 29.43 -2.31
CA ILE A 161 30.52 30.62 -2.49
C ILE A 161 32.01 30.29 -2.56
N GLY A 162 32.38 29.03 -2.32
CA GLY A 162 33.73 28.55 -2.52
C GLY A 162 33.92 27.11 -2.01
N THR A 163 35.18 26.70 -1.99
CA THR A 163 35.67 25.50 -1.30
C THR A 163 36.78 25.93 -0.36
N LYS A 164 36.78 25.40 0.86
CA LYS A 164 37.89 25.58 1.80
C LYS A 164 38.57 24.23 2.01
N LYS A 165 39.90 24.25 2.02
CA LYS A 165 40.70 23.09 2.41
C LYS A 165 40.63 22.96 3.93
N VAL A 166 40.00 21.88 4.40
CA VAL A 166 39.91 21.60 5.84
C VAL A 166 40.63 20.30 6.11
N GLU A 167 41.50 20.33 7.11
CA GLU A 167 42.12 19.14 7.64
C GLU A 167 41.06 18.38 8.46
N LYS A 168 40.63 17.23 7.94
CA LYS A 168 39.70 16.33 8.62
C LYS A 168 40.43 15.05 9.02
N LEU A 169 40.09 14.55 10.21
CA LEU A 169 40.43 13.20 10.61
C LEU A 169 39.54 12.25 9.82
N VAL A 170 40.14 11.42 8.97
CA VAL A 170 39.45 10.38 8.21
C VAL A 170 39.84 9.02 8.80
N ARG A 171 38.86 8.13 8.99
CA ARG A 171 39.12 6.78 9.51
C ARG A 171 40.12 6.08 8.61
N ASP A 172 41.20 5.61 9.20
CA ASP A 172 42.30 4.96 8.51
C ASP A 172 42.86 3.89 9.43
N PRO A 173 42.69 2.59 9.10
CA PRO A 173 43.20 1.50 9.92
C PRO A 173 44.71 1.61 10.21
N ASN A 174 45.46 2.25 9.31
CA ASN A 174 46.90 2.46 9.42
C ASN A 174 47.27 3.89 9.87
N GLY A 175 46.29 4.70 10.25
CA GLY A 175 46.49 6.07 10.71
C GLY A 175 47.27 6.16 12.02
N ASP A 176 48.03 7.24 12.18
CA ASP A 176 48.92 7.51 13.32
C ASP A 176 48.20 8.12 14.53
N ILE A 177 46.93 8.54 14.36
CA ILE A 177 46.14 9.18 15.42
C ILE A 177 45.13 8.18 15.97
N GLU A 178 45.29 7.78 17.22
CA GLU A 178 44.35 6.89 17.91
C GLU A 178 43.31 7.69 18.68
N LYS A 179 42.03 7.36 18.50
CA LYS A 179 40.92 7.99 19.22
C LYS A 179 39.90 6.96 19.65
N TYR A 180 39.51 7.00 20.92
CA TYR A 180 38.38 6.21 21.39
C TYR A 180 37.07 6.82 20.87
N GLU A 181 36.32 6.04 20.11
CA GLU A 181 34.98 6.39 19.67
C GLU A 181 33.94 5.51 20.33
N LYS A 182 32.82 6.15 20.68
CA LYS A 182 31.63 5.48 21.20
C LYS A 182 30.90 4.83 20.04
N PHE A 183 30.91 3.50 20.00
CA PHE A 183 30.07 2.72 19.11
C PHE A 183 28.81 2.32 19.85
N PRO A 184 27.61 2.55 19.29
CA PRO A 184 26.38 2.12 19.93
C PRO A 184 26.33 0.59 20.05
N VAL A 185 25.98 0.11 21.24
CA VAL A 185 25.61 -1.28 21.49
C VAL A 185 24.10 -1.37 21.32
N PHE A 186 23.65 -2.24 20.42
CA PHE A 186 22.24 -2.40 20.08
C PHE A 186 21.65 -3.62 20.80
N GLY A 187 20.63 -3.39 21.64
CA GLY A 187 19.84 -4.42 22.30
C GLY A 187 18.37 -4.40 21.86
N GLU A 188 17.54 -5.24 22.47
CA GLU A 188 16.12 -5.39 22.12
C GLU A 188 15.30 -4.14 22.46
N GLY A 189 14.14 -3.96 21.80
CA GLY A 189 13.17 -2.91 22.13
C GLY A 189 13.19 -1.66 21.24
N GLY A 190 13.74 -1.73 20.02
CA GLY A 190 13.54 -0.68 19.01
C GLY A 190 12.11 -0.67 18.46
N PRO A 191 11.69 0.39 17.74
CA PRO A 191 10.35 0.45 17.16
C PRO A 191 10.11 -0.67 16.14
N ASP A 192 8.88 -1.12 16.02
CA ASP A 192 8.51 -2.10 14.99
C ASP A 192 8.50 -1.44 13.62
N TYR A 193 9.25 -2.01 12.68
CA TYR A 193 9.35 -1.48 11.32
C TYR A 193 8.36 -2.18 10.38
N TRP A 194 7.47 -1.39 9.80
CA TRP A 194 6.48 -1.82 8.83
C TRP A 194 6.81 -1.29 7.45
N LYS A 195 6.95 -2.24 6.52
CA LYS A 195 7.02 -1.92 5.09
C LYS A 195 5.66 -1.38 4.62
N GLN A 196 5.69 -0.69 3.50
CA GLN A 196 4.47 -0.26 2.84
C GLN A 196 3.64 -1.48 2.42
N ASN A 197 2.32 -1.38 2.54
CA ASN A 197 1.36 -2.44 2.20
C ASN A 197 1.35 -3.66 3.15
N GLN A 198 2.25 -3.72 4.14
CA GLN A 198 2.41 -4.89 5.01
C GLN A 198 1.23 -5.09 5.98
N LEU A 199 0.60 -4.01 6.46
CA LEU A 199 -0.63 -4.10 7.25
C LEU A 199 -1.76 -4.70 6.40
N GLY A 200 -1.89 -4.26 5.15
CA GLY A 200 -2.86 -4.77 4.20
C GLY A 200 -2.62 -6.22 3.82
N GLN A 201 -1.36 -6.68 3.74
CA GLN A 201 -1.05 -8.11 3.52
C GLN A 201 -1.54 -9.00 4.67
N ASN A 202 -1.33 -8.57 5.91
CA ASN A 202 -1.87 -9.28 7.09
C ASN A 202 -3.40 -9.23 7.12
N ALA A 203 -4.01 -8.09 6.82
CA ALA A 203 -5.47 -7.95 6.75
C ALA A 203 -6.09 -8.81 5.65
N LEU A 204 -5.47 -8.86 4.47
CA LEU A 204 -5.84 -9.71 3.34
C LEU A 204 -5.80 -11.19 3.73
N ALA A 205 -4.73 -11.65 4.38
CA ALA A 205 -4.60 -13.04 4.82
C ALA A 205 -5.67 -13.42 5.86
N ALA A 206 -5.89 -12.58 6.88
CA ALA A 206 -6.96 -12.79 7.87
C ALA A 206 -8.34 -12.84 7.22
N PHE A 207 -8.62 -11.89 6.32
CA PHE A 207 -9.87 -11.83 5.58
C PHE A 207 -10.04 -13.08 4.69
N ALA A 208 -8.99 -13.53 4.00
CA ALA A 208 -9.02 -14.76 3.21
C ALA A 208 -9.33 -16.00 4.08
N MET A 209 -8.77 -16.11 5.30
CA MET A 209 -9.12 -17.18 6.24
C MET A 209 -10.61 -17.17 6.60
N ILE A 210 -11.19 -16.00 6.92
CA ILE A 210 -12.63 -15.88 7.17
C ILE A 210 -13.43 -16.36 5.95
N ARG A 211 -13.01 -15.97 4.74
CA ARG A 211 -13.67 -16.37 3.49
C ARG A 211 -13.52 -17.86 3.18
N ALA A 212 -12.43 -18.50 3.62
CA ALA A 212 -12.24 -19.94 3.56
C ALA A 212 -13.07 -20.72 4.61
N GLY A 213 -13.75 -20.03 5.53
CA GLY A 213 -14.62 -20.63 6.54
C GLY A 213 -14.00 -20.71 7.94
N ALA A 214 -12.86 -20.06 8.20
CA ALA A 214 -12.34 -19.93 9.56
C ALA A 214 -13.33 -19.13 10.43
N GLU A 215 -13.51 -19.57 11.68
CA GLU A 215 -14.35 -18.83 12.64
C GLU A 215 -13.74 -17.47 12.97
N HIS A 216 -14.59 -16.48 13.26
CA HIS A 216 -14.12 -15.15 13.68
C HIS A 216 -13.35 -15.17 15.01
N SER A 217 -13.56 -16.21 15.83
CA SER A 217 -12.86 -16.50 17.07
C SER A 217 -11.55 -17.25 16.89
N ASP A 218 -11.17 -17.62 15.66
CA ASP A 218 -9.86 -18.22 15.40
C ASP A 218 -8.76 -17.29 15.95
N PRO A 219 -7.84 -17.80 16.80
CA PRO A 219 -6.85 -16.96 17.47
C PRO A 219 -6.00 -16.12 16.52
N VAL A 220 -5.68 -16.64 15.33
CA VAL A 220 -4.90 -15.91 14.33
C VAL A 220 -5.70 -14.74 13.77
N VAL A 221 -6.95 -14.99 13.37
CA VAL A 221 -7.84 -13.95 12.83
C VAL A 221 -8.11 -12.87 13.89
N ALA A 222 -8.43 -13.29 15.11
CA ALA A 222 -8.76 -12.38 16.20
C ALA A 222 -7.57 -11.50 16.61
N ASN A 223 -6.36 -12.06 16.72
CA ASN A 223 -5.16 -11.31 17.10
C ASN A 223 -4.76 -10.30 16.02
N VAL A 224 -4.73 -10.72 14.75
CA VAL A 224 -4.42 -9.81 13.64
C VAL A 224 -5.43 -8.66 13.56
N ALA A 225 -6.73 -8.97 13.65
CA ALA A 225 -7.76 -7.93 13.67
C ALA A 225 -7.59 -6.97 14.85
N ASN A 226 -7.33 -7.48 16.06
CA ASN A 226 -7.14 -6.66 17.25
C ASN A 226 -5.90 -5.77 17.14
N ASN A 227 -4.79 -6.29 16.62
CA ASN A 227 -3.56 -5.53 16.49
C ASN A 227 -3.68 -4.40 15.46
N ILE A 228 -4.27 -4.69 14.28
CA ILE A 228 -4.53 -3.66 13.26
C ILE A 228 -5.52 -2.61 13.80
N ALA A 229 -6.57 -3.03 14.51
CA ALA A 229 -7.52 -2.11 15.15
C ALA A 229 -6.83 -1.20 16.18
N SER A 230 -5.93 -1.75 16.99
CA SER A 230 -5.19 -0.99 18.00
C SER A 230 -4.26 0.05 17.35
N ILE A 231 -3.58 -0.31 16.26
CA ILE A 231 -2.80 0.64 15.45
C ILE A 231 -3.71 1.75 14.91
N ALA A 232 -4.85 1.39 14.32
CA ALA A 232 -5.79 2.35 13.74
C ALA A 232 -6.38 3.33 14.77
N GLU A 233 -6.75 2.84 15.96
CA GLU A 233 -7.32 3.66 17.03
C GLU A 233 -6.29 4.61 17.66
N VAL A 234 -5.03 4.17 17.77
CA VAL A 234 -3.95 4.94 18.40
C VAL A 234 -3.30 5.91 17.43
N TYR A 235 -3.00 5.48 16.21
CA TYR A 235 -2.25 6.26 15.23
C TYR A 235 -3.08 6.80 14.07
N GLY A 236 -4.24 6.22 13.82
CA GLY A 236 -5.12 6.58 12.70
C GLY A 236 -5.18 5.49 11.64
N LEU A 237 -6.22 5.56 10.82
CA LEU A 237 -6.43 4.61 9.72
C LEU A 237 -5.32 4.74 8.66
N PRO A 238 -4.87 3.65 8.03
CA PRO A 238 -3.81 3.70 7.01
C PRO A 238 -4.10 4.69 5.89
N ASP A 239 -3.07 5.35 5.38
CA ASP A 239 -3.18 6.33 4.29
C ASP A 239 -2.97 5.71 2.90
N ASN A 240 -2.33 4.54 2.82
CA ASN A 240 -2.22 3.80 1.56
C ASN A 240 -3.54 3.10 1.24
N THR A 241 -3.96 3.16 -0.02
CA THR A 241 -5.23 2.55 -0.47
C THR A 241 -5.22 1.04 -0.25
N TRP A 242 -4.10 0.36 -0.47
CA TRP A 242 -3.97 -1.08 -0.23
C TRP A 242 -4.25 -1.46 1.23
N ASP A 243 -3.54 -0.83 2.16
CA ASP A 243 -3.68 -1.11 3.59
C ASP A 243 -5.11 -0.80 4.07
N LEU A 244 -5.66 0.33 3.63
CA LEU A 244 -6.99 0.77 4.04
C LEU A 244 -8.10 -0.15 3.49
N VAL A 245 -8.00 -0.62 2.24
CA VAL A 245 -8.99 -1.52 1.64
C VAL A 245 -9.04 -2.85 2.35
N TRP A 246 -7.88 -3.48 2.58
CA TRP A 246 -7.86 -4.81 3.21
C TRP A 246 -8.24 -4.74 4.69
N ALA A 247 -7.87 -3.66 5.40
CA ALA A 247 -8.39 -3.39 6.73
C ALA A 247 -9.92 -3.21 6.73
N THR A 248 -10.47 -2.46 5.76
CA THR A 248 -11.92 -2.28 5.59
C THR A 248 -12.62 -3.62 5.37
N ALA A 249 -12.08 -4.48 4.49
CA ALA A 249 -12.64 -5.79 4.19
C ALA A 249 -12.63 -6.73 5.40
N LEU A 250 -11.51 -6.78 6.13
CA LEU A 250 -11.37 -7.55 7.37
C LEU A 250 -12.38 -7.08 8.42
N PHE A 251 -12.35 -5.80 8.78
CA PHE A 251 -13.22 -5.26 9.83
C PHE A 251 -14.70 -5.37 9.49
N SER A 252 -15.08 -5.18 8.22
CA SER A 252 -16.46 -5.33 7.77
C SER A 252 -16.99 -6.76 7.94
N SER A 253 -16.11 -7.76 7.94
CA SER A 253 -16.47 -9.18 8.00
C SER A 253 -16.56 -9.71 9.42
N LEU A 254 -16.14 -8.92 10.41
CA LEU A 254 -16.18 -9.31 11.81
C LEU A 254 -17.48 -8.80 12.47
N PRO A 255 -18.17 -9.64 13.28
CA PRO A 255 -19.47 -9.29 13.84
C PRO A 255 -19.40 -8.39 15.08
N VAL A 256 -18.20 -8.02 15.54
CA VAL A 256 -18.00 -7.23 16.77
C VAL A 256 -18.15 -5.74 16.48
N ASP A 257 -18.95 -5.04 17.30
CA ASP A 257 -19.28 -3.62 17.11
C ASP A 257 -18.05 -2.72 16.93
N ARG A 258 -17.01 -2.91 17.75
CA ARG A 258 -15.72 -2.20 17.61
C ARG A 258 -15.17 -2.27 16.18
N TYR A 259 -15.14 -3.46 15.58
CA TYR A 259 -14.66 -3.63 14.21
C TYR A 259 -15.64 -3.05 13.19
N ARG A 260 -16.95 -3.16 13.43
CA ARG A 260 -17.95 -2.54 12.54
C ARG A 260 -17.85 -1.01 12.51
N GLU A 261 -17.56 -0.37 13.64
CA GLU A 261 -17.31 1.06 13.73
C GLU A 261 -16.06 1.45 12.95
N LEU A 262 -14.95 0.74 13.16
CA LEU A 262 -13.71 0.94 12.38
C LEU A 262 -13.93 0.69 10.87
N ALA A 263 -14.74 -0.29 10.50
CA ALA A 263 -15.11 -0.54 9.11
C ALA A 263 -15.87 0.62 8.48
N GLN A 264 -16.80 1.23 9.24
CA GLN A 264 -17.53 2.42 8.78
C GLN A 264 -16.61 3.63 8.62
N GLU A 265 -15.67 3.83 9.55
CA GLU A 265 -14.67 4.91 9.46
C GLU A 265 -13.72 4.69 8.28
N ALA A 266 -13.23 3.45 8.09
CA ALA A 266 -12.35 3.09 6.99
C ALA A 266 -13.05 3.20 5.63
N ALA A 267 -14.30 2.75 5.51
CA ALA A 267 -15.13 2.93 4.32
C ALA A 267 -15.45 4.41 4.06
N GLY A 268 -15.68 5.21 5.11
CA GLY A 268 -15.83 6.66 5.02
C GLY A 268 -14.57 7.33 4.46
N LYS A 269 -13.39 6.97 4.99
CA LYS A 269 -12.10 7.45 4.48
C LYS A 269 -11.85 7.02 3.04
N LEU A 270 -12.21 5.80 2.66
CA LEU A 270 -12.18 5.34 1.27
C LEU A 270 -13.04 6.24 0.38
N LEU A 271 -14.29 6.54 0.76
CA LEU A 271 -15.15 7.45 0.01
C LEU A 271 -14.53 8.85 -0.12
N ASP A 272 -13.98 9.39 0.97
CA ASP A 272 -13.34 10.72 0.98
C ASP A 272 -12.07 10.78 0.13
N GLY A 273 -11.34 9.68 0.00
CA GLY A 273 -10.11 9.61 -0.79
C GLY A 273 -10.31 9.59 -2.31
N GLN A 274 -11.56 9.62 -2.81
CA GLN A 274 -11.82 9.78 -4.24
C GLN A 274 -11.38 11.16 -4.71
N LEU A 275 -10.71 11.24 -5.86
CA LEU A 275 -10.41 12.54 -6.46
C LEU A 275 -11.69 13.23 -6.95
N GLU A 276 -11.90 14.46 -6.48
CA GLU A 276 -13.10 15.23 -6.79
C GLU A 276 -13.00 16.07 -8.08
N ASN A 277 -11.79 16.32 -8.57
CA ASN A 277 -11.50 17.24 -9.66
C ASN A 277 -10.28 16.80 -10.48
N GLY A 278 -10.05 17.49 -11.60
CA GLY A 278 -8.90 17.24 -12.48
C GLY A 278 -9.03 15.99 -13.34
N PRO A 279 -7.94 15.59 -14.02
CA PRO A 279 -7.93 14.40 -14.88
C PRO A 279 -8.24 13.09 -14.14
N GLY A 280 -7.95 13.03 -12.84
CA GLY A 280 -8.20 11.85 -12.01
C GLY A 280 -9.59 11.76 -11.38
N ILE A 281 -10.51 12.67 -11.72
CA ILE A 281 -11.84 12.74 -11.12
C ILE A 281 -12.56 11.38 -11.13
N GLY A 282 -13.17 11.02 -9.99
CA GLY A 282 -13.91 9.76 -9.85
C GLY A 282 -13.04 8.53 -9.57
N PHE A 283 -11.71 8.67 -9.59
CA PHE A 283 -10.75 7.59 -9.37
C PHE A 283 -10.00 7.73 -8.04
N TRP A 284 -9.35 6.64 -7.63
CA TRP A 284 -8.46 6.54 -6.48
C TRP A 284 -7.02 6.31 -6.94
N GLY A 285 -6.06 6.70 -6.11
CA GLY A 285 -4.64 6.42 -6.33
C GLY A 285 -4.02 5.54 -5.26
N PRO A 286 -2.68 5.44 -5.22
CA PRO A 286 -1.97 4.67 -4.21
C PRO A 286 -2.14 5.22 -2.78
N VAL A 287 -2.47 6.51 -2.66
CA VAL A 287 -2.77 7.18 -1.39
C VAL A 287 -4.24 7.56 -1.34
N CYS A 288 -4.91 7.17 -0.25
CA CYS A 288 -6.31 7.41 0.01
C CYS A 288 -6.48 8.53 1.05
N LEU A 289 -6.30 9.77 0.60
CA LEU A 289 -6.44 10.96 1.43
C LEU A 289 -7.24 12.03 0.68
N ASN A 290 -8.08 12.77 1.40
CA ASN A 290 -8.74 13.96 0.89
C ASN A 290 -7.89 15.20 1.24
N PRO A 291 -7.20 15.84 0.27
CA PRO A 291 -6.31 16.96 0.57
C PRO A 291 -7.06 18.16 1.18
N LYS A 292 -8.32 18.40 0.77
CA LYS A 292 -9.13 19.50 1.32
C LYS A 292 -9.45 19.26 2.79
N LEU A 293 -9.86 18.03 3.11
CA LEU A 293 -10.19 17.65 4.49
C LEU A 293 -8.95 17.69 5.38
N LEU A 294 -7.82 17.19 4.88
CA LEU A 294 -6.54 17.23 5.59
C LEU A 294 -6.10 18.68 5.85
N ALA A 295 -6.15 19.55 4.84
CA ALA A 295 -5.85 20.97 4.98
C ALA A 295 -6.78 21.66 6.00
N ALA A 296 -8.08 21.38 5.97
CA ALA A 296 -9.04 21.90 6.96
C ALA A 296 -8.71 21.41 8.38
N GLY A 297 -8.37 20.13 8.52
CA GLY A 297 -7.95 19.54 9.79
C GLY A 297 -6.68 20.15 10.36
N MET A 298 -5.69 20.42 9.50
CA MET A 298 -4.46 21.13 9.90
C MET A 298 -4.74 22.57 10.33
N LYS A 299 -5.63 23.30 9.63
CA LYS A 299 -6.07 24.65 10.06
C LYS A 299 -6.77 24.61 11.41
N LEU A 300 -7.63 23.63 11.65
CA LEU A 300 -8.27 23.45 12.95
C LEU A 300 -7.23 23.28 14.05
N LYS A 301 -6.22 22.41 13.82
CA LYS A 301 -5.14 22.16 14.77
C LYS A 301 -4.32 23.43 15.07
N LEU A 302 -4.02 24.24 14.04
CA LEU A 302 -3.35 25.55 14.21
C LEU A 302 -4.20 26.53 15.03
N LEU A 303 -5.46 26.73 14.66
CA LEU A 303 -6.36 27.66 15.35
C LEU A 303 -6.58 27.28 16.83
N THR A 304 -6.71 25.99 17.11
CA THR A 304 -6.81 25.48 18.49
C THR A 304 -5.54 25.77 19.28
N PHE A 305 -4.38 25.69 18.62
CA PHE A 305 -3.11 26.00 19.24
C PHE A 305 -2.94 27.51 19.50
N ASP A 306 -3.20 28.35 18.51
CA ASP A 306 -3.07 29.81 18.62
C ASP A 306 -3.95 30.36 19.74
N LYS A 307 -5.21 29.91 19.84
CA LYS A 307 -6.10 30.27 20.95
C LYS A 307 -5.55 29.88 22.31
N ALA A 308 -4.92 28.71 22.41
CA ALA A 308 -4.32 28.26 23.66
C ALA A 308 -3.10 29.11 24.07
N ASP A 309 -2.33 29.61 23.09
CA ASP A 309 -1.20 30.51 23.33
C ASP A 309 -1.66 31.97 23.59
N GLU A 310 -2.69 32.49 22.90
CA GLU A 310 -3.29 33.82 23.17
C GLU A 310 -3.90 33.90 24.58
N ASP A 311 -4.69 32.89 24.98
CA ASP A 311 -5.23 32.78 26.34
C ASP A 311 -4.13 32.77 27.41
N LYS A 312 -2.92 32.31 27.05
CA LYS A 312 -1.76 32.28 27.95
C LYS A 312 -1.10 33.66 28.06
N ASP A 313 -0.98 34.40 26.96
CA ASP A 313 -0.32 35.71 26.94
C ASP A 313 -1.19 36.82 27.51
N ASP A 314 -2.50 36.88 27.18
CA ASP A 314 -3.45 37.83 27.77
C ASP A 314 -3.49 37.72 29.31
N ARG A 315 -3.30 36.51 29.84
CA ARG A 315 -3.32 36.24 31.28
C ARG A 315 -1.97 36.47 31.98
N LYS A 316 -0.85 36.41 31.26
CA LYS A 316 0.45 36.92 31.76
C LYS A 316 0.40 38.44 31.88
N HIS A 317 -0.26 39.12 30.94
CA HIS A 317 -0.45 40.57 30.99
C HIS A 317 -1.48 41.00 32.04
N ALA A 318 -2.48 40.16 32.36
CA ALA A 318 -3.45 40.41 33.43
C ALA A 318 -2.90 40.18 34.86
N LYS A 319 -1.71 39.59 35.03
CA LYS A 319 -1.12 39.29 36.35
C LYS A 319 0.09 40.20 36.63
N LYS A 320 -0.19 41.36 37.22
CA LYS A 320 0.78 42.25 37.86
C LYS A 320 0.53 42.43 39.36
N ASP A 321 -0.04 41.43 40.04
CA ASP A 321 -0.22 41.46 41.51
C ASP A 321 0.39 40.22 42.20
N ASP A 322 1.24 40.50 43.19
CA ASP A 322 2.32 39.65 43.73
C ASP A 322 1.91 38.60 44.79
N LYS A 323 0.64 38.19 44.87
CA LYS A 323 0.20 37.21 45.88
C LYS A 323 -0.57 36.07 45.26
N LYS A 324 0.14 34.99 44.88
CA LYS A 324 -0.31 33.57 44.91
C LYS A 324 0.62 32.70 44.04
N LYS A 325 1.65 32.10 44.65
CA LYS A 325 2.57 31.16 43.98
C LYS A 325 2.08 29.70 44.01
N ASP A 326 1.37 29.27 45.05
CA ASP A 326 0.92 27.87 45.19
C ASP A 326 -0.39 27.58 44.43
N GLU A 327 -1.33 28.53 44.40
CA GLU A 327 -2.47 28.50 43.46
C GLU A 327 -2.02 28.63 41.99
N GLU A 328 -0.78 29.07 41.74
CA GLU A 328 -0.20 29.27 40.42
C GLU A 328 0.30 27.97 39.78
N VAL A 329 0.79 27.01 40.58
CA VAL A 329 1.26 25.70 40.11
C VAL A 329 0.07 24.82 39.76
N ASN A 330 -0.91 24.68 40.65
CA ASN A 330 -2.14 23.91 40.40
C ASN A 330 -2.94 24.48 39.22
N ASN A 331 -3.06 25.82 39.09
CA ASN A 331 -3.69 26.42 37.91
C ASN A 331 -2.91 26.21 36.60
N LYS A 332 -1.58 26.04 36.65
CA LYS A 332 -0.77 25.78 35.44
C LYS A 332 -0.96 24.33 34.98
N GLU A 333 -1.01 23.39 35.92
CA GLU A 333 -1.27 21.97 35.65
C GLU A 333 -2.69 21.72 35.11
N ASP A 334 -3.72 22.27 35.76
CA ASP A 334 -5.12 22.16 35.31
C ASP A 334 -5.33 22.74 33.89
N LYS A 335 -4.58 23.80 33.54
CA LYS A 335 -4.68 24.47 32.24
C LYS A 335 -3.87 23.79 31.14
N GLN A 336 -2.71 23.22 31.47
CA GLN A 336 -2.01 22.33 30.55
C GLN A 336 -2.85 21.08 30.26
N ALA A 337 -3.54 20.54 31.27
CA ALA A 337 -4.47 19.44 31.09
C ALA A 337 -5.65 19.80 30.17
N ALA A 338 -6.23 21.00 30.30
CA ALA A 338 -7.32 21.46 29.43
C ALA A 338 -6.90 21.63 27.96
N VAL A 339 -5.74 22.23 27.69
CA VAL A 339 -5.19 22.36 26.32
C VAL A 339 -4.84 20.98 25.76
N ALA A 340 -4.22 20.12 26.57
CA ALA A 340 -3.92 18.74 26.19
C ALA A 340 -5.21 17.96 25.85
N ASP A 341 -6.28 18.13 26.61
CA ASP A 341 -7.59 17.49 26.37
C ASP A 341 -8.23 17.97 25.05
N VAL A 342 -8.24 19.28 24.77
CA VAL A 342 -8.71 19.79 23.47
C VAL A 342 -7.85 19.26 22.32
N MET A 343 -6.52 19.28 22.46
CA MET A 343 -5.61 18.77 21.44
C MET A 343 -5.78 17.27 21.23
N ASN A 344 -6.02 16.50 22.30
CA ASN A 344 -6.30 15.07 22.23
C ASN A 344 -7.62 14.80 21.50
N ARG A 345 -8.66 15.62 21.71
CA ARG A 345 -9.91 15.54 20.94
C ARG A 345 -9.69 15.82 19.46
N VAL A 346 -8.96 16.89 19.11
CA VAL A 346 -8.66 17.24 17.72
C VAL A 346 -7.83 16.14 17.06
N ASN A 347 -6.77 15.68 17.72
CA ASN A 347 -5.94 14.58 17.23
C ASN A 347 -6.76 13.29 17.03
N ARG A 348 -7.67 12.95 17.95
CA ARG A 348 -8.56 11.79 17.81
C ARG A 348 -9.46 11.90 16.58
N GLN A 349 -10.02 13.08 16.31
CA GLN A 349 -10.82 13.28 15.09
C GLN A 349 -9.96 13.19 13.81
N LEU A 350 -8.72 13.66 13.86
CA LEU A 350 -7.81 13.62 12.71
C LEU A 350 -7.28 12.22 12.40
N ARG A 351 -7.30 11.28 13.36
CA ARG A 351 -6.95 9.87 13.14
C ARG A 351 -7.86 9.17 12.12
N ALA A 352 -9.13 9.59 12.03
CA ALA A 352 -10.03 9.12 10.99
C ALA A 352 -9.68 9.65 9.59
N VAL A 353 -8.98 10.80 9.53
CA VAL A 353 -8.58 11.44 8.26
C VAL A 353 -7.22 10.96 7.79
N THR A 354 -6.25 10.81 8.70
CA THR A 354 -4.88 10.45 8.31
C THR A 354 -4.09 9.79 9.44
N MET A 355 -3.20 8.88 9.07
CA MET A 355 -2.19 8.30 9.98
C MET A 355 -0.86 9.06 9.91
N LEU A 356 -0.36 9.31 8.70
CA LEU A 356 0.97 9.89 8.47
C LEU A 356 0.90 11.36 8.04
N GLY A 357 -0.19 11.81 7.43
CA GLY A 357 -0.35 13.13 6.80
C GLY A 357 -0.08 14.34 7.68
N MET A 358 -0.01 14.16 9.01
CA MET A 358 0.44 15.22 9.92
C MET A 358 1.96 15.43 9.90
N ASN A 359 2.77 14.51 9.37
CA ASN A 359 4.24 14.55 9.36
C ASN A 359 4.79 15.36 8.16
N THR A 360 4.54 16.67 8.18
CA THR A 360 4.75 17.59 7.04
C THR A 360 6.15 17.58 6.42
N ALA A 361 7.19 17.37 7.23
CA ALA A 361 8.58 17.44 6.77
C ALA A 361 9.17 16.11 6.27
N SER A 362 8.53 14.97 6.58
CA SER A 362 9.09 13.62 6.32
C SER A 362 8.04 12.64 5.79
N ILE A 363 7.02 13.16 5.10
CA ILE A 363 5.86 12.34 4.71
C ILE A 363 6.20 11.20 3.75
N GLU A 364 7.26 11.35 2.96
CA GLU A 364 7.76 10.33 2.02
C GLU A 364 8.91 9.46 2.61
N ASP A 365 9.35 9.79 3.83
CA ASP A 365 10.44 9.11 4.53
C ASP A 365 9.90 8.24 5.67
N GLU A 366 10.77 7.47 6.33
CA GLU A 366 10.37 6.64 7.47
C GLU A 366 9.85 7.51 8.62
N VAL A 367 8.63 7.24 9.07
CA VAL A 367 7.94 7.98 10.14
C VAL A 367 7.79 7.08 11.35
N THR A 368 8.39 7.47 12.47
CA THR A 368 8.20 6.79 13.75
C THR A 368 7.08 7.45 14.54
N LEU A 369 6.01 6.69 14.77
CA LEU A 369 4.89 7.05 15.61
C LEU A 369 5.11 6.47 17.02
N LYS A 370 4.86 7.29 18.03
CA LYS A 370 5.06 6.94 19.45
C LYS A 370 3.76 7.10 20.21
N SER A 371 3.50 6.18 21.12
CA SER A 371 2.36 6.21 22.04
C SER A 371 2.78 5.59 23.36
N ASP A 372 2.07 5.95 24.43
CA ASP A 372 2.20 5.30 25.74
C ASP A 372 1.32 4.03 25.84
N ILE A 373 0.45 3.79 24.86
CA ILE A 373 -0.54 2.70 24.87
C ILE A 373 -0.01 1.45 24.15
N ILE A 374 0.68 1.64 23.02
CA ILE A 374 1.23 0.56 22.20
C ILE A 374 2.70 0.82 21.88
N HIS A 375 3.44 -0.25 21.61
CA HIS A 375 4.85 -0.21 21.26
C HIS A 375 5.11 0.74 20.08
N PRO A 376 6.18 1.57 20.08
CA PRO A 376 6.47 2.48 18.99
C PRO A 376 6.58 1.78 17.63
N VAL A 377 6.05 2.43 16.60
CA VAL A 377 5.98 1.87 15.25
C VAL A 377 6.62 2.81 14.25
N THR A 378 7.48 2.28 13.38
CA THR A 378 8.05 2.99 12.24
C THR A 378 7.39 2.49 10.96
N PHE A 379 6.75 3.39 10.22
CA PHE A 379 6.22 3.12 8.88
C PHE A 379 7.12 3.69 7.81
N VAL A 380 7.25 2.98 6.70
CA VAL A 380 7.71 3.58 5.43
C VAL A 380 6.75 4.72 5.05
N GLY A 381 7.31 5.85 4.61
CA GLY A 381 6.55 7.02 4.19
C GLY A 381 5.67 6.78 2.97
N LEU A 382 4.82 7.76 2.65
CA LEU A 382 3.90 7.70 1.53
C LEU A 382 4.66 7.69 0.19
N PRO A 383 4.07 7.08 -0.86
CA PRO A 383 4.68 6.99 -2.19
C PRO A 383 4.61 8.34 -2.94
N GLN A 384 4.20 9.42 -2.27
CA GLN A 384 4.08 10.75 -2.85
C GLN A 384 4.05 11.84 -1.80
N PHE A 385 4.57 13.01 -2.16
CA PHE A 385 4.48 14.22 -1.37
C PHE A 385 3.09 14.85 -1.44
N ILE A 386 2.17 14.37 -0.59
CA ILE A 386 0.72 14.69 -0.63
C ILE A 386 0.36 16.18 -0.54
N PHE A 387 1.30 17.05 -0.18
CA PHE A 387 1.06 18.48 -0.05
C PHE A 387 1.10 19.23 -1.39
N ASN A 388 1.84 18.72 -2.39
CA ASN A 388 1.92 19.36 -3.71
C ASN A 388 1.39 18.47 -4.85
N GLN A 389 1.26 17.15 -4.65
CA GLN A 389 0.95 16.22 -5.72
C GLN A 389 0.00 15.11 -5.31
N THR A 390 -0.84 14.70 -6.26
CA THR A 390 -1.66 13.50 -6.14
C THR A 390 -1.76 12.76 -7.47
N SER A 391 -2.03 11.47 -7.40
CA SER A 391 -2.15 10.58 -8.56
C SER A 391 -3.35 9.65 -8.40
N SER A 392 -3.85 9.12 -9.51
CA SER A 392 -4.86 8.07 -9.52
C SER A 392 -4.62 7.05 -10.62
N ASP A 393 -5.19 5.85 -10.46
CA ASP A 393 -5.16 4.79 -11.45
C ASP A 393 -6.36 3.83 -11.32
N LEU A 394 -6.57 3.03 -12.36
CA LEU A 394 -7.67 2.07 -12.41
C LEU A 394 -7.47 0.89 -11.46
N GLN A 395 -6.22 0.49 -11.21
CA GLN A 395 -5.90 -0.59 -10.27
C GLN A 395 -6.33 -0.24 -8.84
N SER A 396 -5.91 0.92 -8.33
CA SER A 396 -6.26 1.45 -7.02
C SER A 396 -7.76 1.76 -6.92
N THR A 397 -8.38 2.20 -8.02
CA THR A 397 -9.84 2.37 -8.11
C THR A 397 -10.58 1.05 -7.94
N SER A 398 -10.18 0.00 -8.67
CA SER A 398 -10.80 -1.32 -8.53
C SER A 398 -10.64 -1.89 -7.12
N LEU A 399 -9.47 -1.66 -6.49
CA LEU A 399 -9.20 -2.04 -5.11
C LEU A 399 -10.09 -1.28 -4.12
N ALA A 400 -10.22 0.05 -4.26
CA ALA A 400 -11.10 0.86 -3.42
C ALA A 400 -12.56 0.41 -3.53
N LEU A 401 -13.05 0.19 -4.76
CA LEU A 401 -14.41 -0.29 -5.01
C LEU A 401 -14.65 -1.68 -4.42
N TYR A 402 -13.66 -2.56 -4.46
CA TYR A 402 -13.74 -3.86 -3.81
C TYR A 402 -13.97 -3.73 -2.31
N GLY A 403 -13.17 -2.93 -1.61
CA GLY A 403 -13.33 -2.67 -0.18
C GLY A 403 -14.70 -2.08 0.16
N LEU A 404 -15.17 -1.11 -0.63
CA LEU A 404 -16.49 -0.50 -0.48
C LEU A 404 -17.63 -1.49 -0.76
N SER A 405 -17.45 -2.41 -1.71
CA SER A 405 -18.41 -3.47 -2.05
C SER A 405 -18.53 -4.52 -0.93
N VAL A 406 -17.40 -4.91 -0.31
CA VAL A 406 -17.39 -5.76 0.89
C VAL A 406 -18.07 -5.05 2.07
N ALA A 407 -17.77 -3.77 2.30
CA ALA A 407 -18.43 -2.98 3.33
C ALA A 407 -19.94 -2.85 3.08
N ALA A 408 -20.36 -2.63 1.83
CA ALA A 408 -21.78 -2.57 1.47
C ALA A 408 -22.49 -3.89 1.75
N GLY A 409 -21.90 -5.02 1.32
CA GLY A 409 -22.45 -6.36 1.56
C GLY A 409 -22.62 -6.69 3.04
N ASN A 410 -21.74 -6.18 3.89
CA ASN A 410 -21.78 -6.36 5.35
C ASN A 410 -22.49 -5.23 6.12
N LYS A 411 -23.15 -4.30 5.42
CA LYS A 411 -23.86 -3.14 6.00
C LYS A 411 -22.95 -2.24 6.85
N CYS A 412 -21.70 -2.09 6.42
CA CYS A 412 -20.70 -1.20 7.01
C CYS A 412 -20.36 0.01 6.09
N LEU A 413 -20.88 0.07 4.86
CA LEU A 413 -20.76 1.26 4.02
C LEU A 413 -21.63 2.40 4.60
N PRO A 414 -21.06 3.53 5.03
CA PRO A 414 -21.86 4.64 5.54
C PRO A 414 -22.63 5.34 4.41
N ALA A 415 -23.84 5.83 4.71
CA ALA A 415 -24.65 6.56 3.74
C ALA A 415 -24.05 7.94 3.37
N THR A 416 -23.33 8.54 4.31
CA THR A 416 -22.61 9.80 4.15
C THR A 416 -21.21 9.71 4.75
N THR A 417 -20.27 10.45 4.20
CA THR A 417 -18.96 10.65 4.84
C THR A 417 -19.14 11.40 6.17
N ARG A 418 -18.20 11.23 7.10
CA ARG A 418 -18.26 11.84 8.43
C ARG A 418 -16.98 12.64 8.65
N HIS A 419 -17.09 13.96 8.52
CA HIS A 419 -15.93 14.81 8.69
C HIS A 419 -15.71 15.23 10.15
N PRO A 420 -14.45 15.46 10.59
CA PRO A 420 -14.14 16.10 11.85
C PRO A 420 -14.93 17.39 12.06
N LYS A 421 -15.14 17.75 13.32
CA LYS A 421 -15.97 18.90 13.69
C LYS A 421 -15.11 20.04 14.23
N ASN A 422 -15.49 21.27 13.89
CA ASN A 422 -14.92 22.46 14.51
C ASN A 422 -15.45 22.67 15.95
N GLU A 423 -14.98 23.71 16.62
CA GLU A 423 -15.42 24.09 17.98
C GLU A 423 -16.94 24.33 18.09
N LYS A 424 -17.58 24.79 17.00
CA LYS A 424 -19.03 24.99 16.92
C LYS A 424 -19.80 23.68 16.66
N LYS A 425 -19.13 22.53 16.74
CA LYS A 425 -19.65 21.19 16.46
C LYS A 425 -20.17 21.00 15.03
N SER A 426 -19.82 21.91 14.11
CA SER A 426 -20.13 21.78 12.68
C SER A 426 -19.01 21.02 11.97
N PRO A 427 -19.32 20.18 10.96
CA PRO A 427 -18.31 19.52 10.14
C PRO A 427 -17.31 20.52 9.51
N LEU A 428 -16.04 20.14 9.41
CA LEU A 428 -14.99 20.96 8.77
C LEU A 428 -15.23 21.16 7.27
N LEU A 429 -15.77 20.14 6.62
CA LEU A 429 -16.30 20.18 5.26
C LEU A 429 -17.71 19.59 5.26
N PRO A 430 -18.58 19.98 4.31
CA PRO A 430 -19.90 19.35 4.20
C PRO A 430 -19.79 17.85 3.99
N ASP A 431 -20.56 17.06 4.73
CA ASP A 431 -20.64 15.61 4.54
C ASP A 431 -21.15 15.30 3.13
N LEU A 432 -20.56 14.30 2.48
CA LEU A 432 -20.90 13.91 1.12
C LEU A 432 -21.71 12.61 1.14
N LYS A 433 -22.74 12.52 0.29
CA LYS A 433 -23.50 11.27 0.13
C LYS A 433 -22.64 10.24 -0.59
N ALA A 434 -22.54 9.04 -0.03
CA ALA A 434 -21.79 7.94 -0.64
C ALA A 434 -22.27 7.64 -2.07
N SER A 435 -23.59 7.71 -2.31
CA SER A 435 -24.18 7.53 -3.64
C SER A 435 -23.71 8.57 -4.67
N ALA A 436 -23.50 9.83 -4.26
CA ALA A 436 -23.02 10.87 -5.16
C ALA A 436 -21.53 10.69 -5.50
N ILE A 437 -20.72 10.28 -4.52
CA ILE A 437 -19.30 9.94 -4.71
C ILE A 437 -19.17 8.78 -5.70
N LEU A 438 -19.91 7.69 -5.46
CA LEU A 438 -19.85 6.50 -6.31
C LEU A 438 -20.47 6.72 -7.69
N GLN A 439 -21.47 7.60 -7.83
CA GLN A 439 -21.98 8.00 -9.15
C GLN A 439 -20.89 8.70 -9.98
N ARG A 440 -20.03 9.51 -9.35
CA ARG A 440 -18.87 10.11 -10.02
C ARG A 440 -17.93 9.06 -10.59
N THR A 441 -17.74 7.94 -9.89
CA THR A 441 -16.96 6.79 -10.38
C THR A 441 -17.64 6.16 -11.60
N ILE A 442 -18.96 5.91 -11.52
CA ILE A 442 -19.73 5.36 -12.64
C ILE A 442 -19.54 6.22 -13.88
N ASP A 443 -19.77 7.52 -13.75
CA ASP A 443 -19.69 8.46 -14.87
C ASP A 443 -18.29 8.46 -15.49
N SER A 444 -17.25 8.34 -14.66
CA SER A 444 -15.85 8.33 -15.10
C SER A 444 -15.48 7.00 -15.78
N VAL A 445 -15.77 5.86 -15.16
CA VAL A 445 -15.47 4.53 -15.73
C VAL A 445 -16.18 4.33 -17.07
N VAL A 446 -17.44 4.75 -17.17
CA VAL A 446 -18.21 4.67 -18.43
C VAL A 446 -17.65 5.61 -19.49
N LYS A 447 -17.34 6.86 -19.12
CA LYS A 447 -16.80 7.87 -20.04
C LYS A 447 -15.47 7.43 -20.66
N TYR A 448 -14.60 6.80 -19.88
CA TYR A 448 -13.26 6.43 -20.30
C TYR A 448 -13.15 5.02 -20.91
N GLN A 449 -14.25 4.27 -21.00
CA GLN A 449 -14.25 3.00 -21.71
C GLN A 449 -14.14 3.25 -23.22
N ALA A 450 -13.16 2.59 -23.87
CA ALA A 450 -13.00 2.63 -25.31
C ALA A 450 -14.13 1.87 -26.02
N LYS A 451 -14.26 2.08 -27.34
CA LYS A 451 -15.32 1.46 -28.16
C LYS A 451 -15.26 -0.07 -28.19
N ASP A 452 -14.07 -0.63 -28.03
CA ASP A 452 -13.82 -2.08 -27.95
C ASP A 452 -14.03 -2.64 -26.54
N GLY A 453 -14.46 -1.80 -25.58
CA GLY A 453 -14.69 -2.17 -24.20
C GLY A 453 -13.45 -2.12 -23.30
N SER A 454 -12.28 -1.72 -23.83
CA SER A 454 -11.03 -1.64 -23.08
C SER A 454 -10.90 -0.34 -22.27
N TRP A 455 -9.95 -0.34 -21.33
CA TRP A 455 -9.48 0.86 -20.63
C TRP A 455 -7.96 0.90 -20.65
N THR A 456 -7.41 2.12 -20.67
CA THR A 456 -6.02 2.31 -20.23
C THR A 456 -5.91 2.11 -18.72
N GLU A 457 -4.70 2.08 -18.17
CA GLU A 457 -4.45 2.09 -16.72
C GLU A 457 -5.05 3.31 -15.98
N MET A 458 -5.51 4.32 -16.72
CA MET A 458 -6.07 5.57 -16.21
C MET A 458 -5.11 6.33 -15.30
N ASN A 459 -3.81 6.23 -15.56
CA ASN A 459 -2.79 6.91 -14.76
C ASN A 459 -2.95 8.42 -14.88
N SER A 460 -3.28 9.07 -13.76
CA SER A 460 -3.39 10.52 -13.67
C SER A 460 -2.40 11.08 -12.65
N HIS A 461 -2.01 12.33 -12.86
CA HIS A 461 -1.15 13.08 -11.96
C HIS A 461 -1.51 14.55 -12.02
N GLN A 462 -1.75 15.16 -10.86
CA GLN A 462 -2.23 16.54 -10.78
C GLN A 462 -1.68 17.25 -9.52
N PRO A 463 -1.52 18.59 -9.60
CA PRO A 463 -1.09 19.38 -8.46
C PRO A 463 -2.17 19.44 -7.37
N VAL A 464 -1.74 19.52 -6.12
CA VAL A 464 -2.58 19.73 -4.93
C VAL A 464 -2.39 21.17 -4.47
N THR A 465 -3.46 21.97 -4.47
CA THR A 465 -3.38 23.43 -4.18
C THR A 465 -4.06 23.82 -2.87
N GLU A 466 -4.70 22.86 -2.21
CA GLU A 466 -5.43 22.97 -0.95
C GLU A 466 -4.56 23.49 0.20
N PHE A 467 -3.24 23.29 0.10
CA PHE A 467 -2.26 23.71 1.10
C PHE A 467 -1.62 25.08 0.82
N SER A 468 -2.11 25.85 -0.17
CA SER A 468 -1.56 27.17 -0.54
C SER A 468 -1.49 28.20 0.59
N GLY A 469 -2.33 28.06 1.62
CA GLY A 469 -2.29 28.90 2.83
C GLY A 469 -1.27 28.45 3.89
N PHE A 470 -0.46 27.43 3.61
CA PHE A 470 0.54 26.91 4.53
C PHE A 470 1.96 27.18 4.01
N ASN A 471 2.87 27.45 4.94
CA ASN A 471 4.29 27.59 4.66
C ASN A 471 5.01 26.22 4.76
N PHE A 472 4.52 25.24 4.00
CA PHE A 472 5.14 23.93 3.87
C PHE A 472 6.15 23.91 2.73
N ARG A 473 7.10 22.98 2.81
CA ARG A 473 7.93 22.62 1.67
C ARG A 473 7.04 22.24 0.48
N GLY A 474 7.42 22.68 -0.72
CA GLY A 474 6.67 22.41 -1.96
C GLY A 474 5.45 23.30 -2.21
N ILE A 475 5.20 24.28 -1.34
CA ILE A 475 4.17 25.31 -1.51
C ILE A 475 4.86 26.68 -1.70
N PRO A 476 4.43 27.51 -2.68
CA PRO A 476 3.35 27.28 -3.63
C PRO A 476 3.71 26.22 -4.68
N VAL A 477 2.70 25.51 -5.19
CA VAL A 477 2.91 24.46 -6.20
C VAL A 477 3.19 25.04 -7.58
N LYS A 478 4.17 24.48 -8.27
CA LYS A 478 4.53 24.83 -9.65
C LYS A 478 3.78 23.94 -10.63
N SER A 479 2.49 24.23 -10.83
CA SER A 479 1.56 23.42 -11.62
C SER A 479 2.04 23.09 -13.04
N SER A 480 2.88 23.94 -13.66
CA SER A 480 3.43 23.69 -15.00
C SER A 480 4.36 22.48 -15.11
N THR A 481 4.81 21.93 -13.98
CA THR A 481 5.68 20.74 -13.94
C THR A 481 4.90 19.42 -13.93
N PHE A 482 3.57 19.49 -13.77
CA PHE A 482 2.70 18.32 -13.68
C PHE A 482 2.28 17.89 -15.09
N THR A 483 2.97 16.87 -15.61
CA THR A 483 2.69 16.30 -16.92
C THR A 483 1.83 15.05 -16.82
N ALA A 484 1.07 14.74 -17.88
CA ALA A 484 0.29 13.51 -17.97
C ALA A 484 1.20 12.27 -17.86
N LEU A 485 0.78 11.26 -17.13
CA LEU A 485 1.54 10.01 -16.99
C LEU A 485 1.29 9.07 -18.19
N PRO A 486 2.25 8.22 -18.56
CA PRO A 486 2.00 7.09 -19.44
C PRO A 486 0.88 6.23 -18.86
N SER A 487 -0.03 5.79 -19.71
CA SER A 487 -1.21 5.00 -19.31
C SER A 487 -1.50 4.03 -20.44
N GLU A 488 -1.12 2.76 -20.25
CA GLU A 488 -1.21 1.74 -21.28
C GLU A 488 -2.56 1.05 -21.28
N THR A 489 -3.02 0.58 -22.44
CA THR A 489 -4.11 -0.40 -22.51
C THR A 489 -3.49 -1.78 -22.48
N ASN A 490 -3.72 -2.53 -21.41
CA ASN A 490 -3.23 -3.89 -21.24
C ASN A 490 -4.32 -4.80 -20.66
N PHE A 491 -3.99 -6.07 -20.45
CA PHE A 491 -4.95 -7.03 -19.93
C PHE A 491 -5.41 -6.69 -18.51
N ALA A 492 -4.49 -6.33 -17.61
CA ALA A 492 -4.86 -5.96 -16.24
C ALA A 492 -5.74 -4.72 -16.18
N SER A 493 -5.45 -3.67 -16.97
CA SER A 493 -6.30 -2.47 -17.00
C SER A 493 -7.72 -2.81 -17.43
N ASN A 494 -7.90 -3.72 -18.40
CA ASN A 494 -9.22 -4.19 -18.81
C ASN A 494 -9.92 -5.00 -17.72
N VAL A 495 -9.20 -5.87 -17.01
CA VAL A 495 -9.73 -6.64 -15.88
C VAL A 495 -10.14 -5.73 -14.72
N HIS A 496 -9.31 -4.74 -14.37
CA HIS A 496 -9.65 -3.75 -13.34
C HIS A 496 -10.86 -2.90 -13.73
N GLY A 497 -10.99 -2.51 -15.00
CA GLY A 497 -12.18 -1.78 -15.48
C GLY A 497 -13.45 -2.65 -15.42
N LEU A 498 -13.35 -3.93 -15.78
CA LEU A 498 -14.45 -4.89 -15.67
C LEU A 498 -14.88 -5.09 -14.20
N SER A 499 -13.91 -5.24 -13.28
CA SER A 499 -14.21 -5.40 -11.85
C SER A 499 -14.84 -4.14 -11.27
N CYS A 500 -14.41 -2.93 -11.66
CA CYS A 500 -15.05 -1.67 -11.28
C CYS A 500 -16.56 -1.68 -11.59
N LEU A 501 -16.94 -2.08 -12.81
CA LEU A 501 -18.36 -2.15 -13.20
C LEU A 501 -19.15 -3.15 -12.35
N SER A 502 -18.54 -4.30 -12.04
CA SER A 502 -19.16 -5.34 -11.21
C SER A 502 -19.36 -4.89 -9.77
N ASP A 503 -18.33 -4.29 -9.15
CA ASP A 503 -18.41 -3.80 -7.78
C ASP A 503 -19.38 -2.63 -7.63
N LEU A 504 -19.44 -1.70 -8.60
CA LEU A 504 -20.45 -0.64 -8.62
C LEU A 504 -21.86 -1.22 -8.75
N GLY A 505 -22.05 -2.23 -9.60
CA GLY A 505 -23.30 -2.97 -9.70
C GLY A 505 -23.71 -3.62 -8.38
N GLN A 506 -22.76 -4.19 -7.63
CA GLN A 506 -23.03 -4.80 -6.33
C GLN A 506 -23.37 -3.77 -5.24
N ILE A 507 -22.69 -2.62 -5.22
CA ILE A 507 -22.95 -1.58 -4.22
C ILE A 507 -24.36 -0.98 -4.40
N PHE A 508 -24.77 -0.71 -5.64
CA PHE A 508 -26.05 -0.07 -5.94
C PHE A 508 -27.21 -1.04 -6.22
N GLY A 509 -26.92 -2.31 -6.48
CA GLY A 509 -27.90 -3.34 -6.79
C GLY A 509 -28.34 -3.41 -8.26
N ALA A 510 -29.48 -4.08 -8.48
CA ALA A 510 -29.93 -4.54 -9.81
C ALA A 510 -30.15 -3.41 -10.83
N ALA A 511 -30.68 -2.26 -10.40
CA ALA A 511 -30.99 -1.16 -11.32
C ALA A 511 -29.72 -0.56 -11.96
N THR A 512 -28.66 -0.38 -11.18
CA THR A 512 -27.35 0.06 -11.69
C THR A 512 -26.69 -1.03 -12.51
N THR A 513 -26.79 -2.29 -12.07
CA THR A 513 -26.30 -3.44 -12.84
C THR A 513 -26.88 -3.47 -14.26
N ALA A 514 -28.19 -3.23 -14.41
CA ALA A 514 -28.84 -3.16 -15.72
C ALA A 514 -28.35 -1.97 -16.57
N LYS A 515 -28.11 -0.80 -15.97
CA LYS A 515 -27.56 0.37 -16.67
C LYS A 515 -26.14 0.13 -17.20
N LEU A 516 -25.33 -0.64 -16.48
CA LEU A 516 -23.93 -0.92 -16.82
C LEU A 516 -23.77 -2.17 -17.71
N ASP A 517 -24.85 -2.89 -18.03
CA ASP A 517 -24.75 -4.21 -18.66
C ASP A 517 -24.13 -4.18 -20.07
N LYS A 518 -24.38 -3.11 -20.83
CA LYS A 518 -23.73 -2.88 -22.13
C LYS A 518 -22.22 -2.70 -21.97
N ASN A 519 -21.79 -1.85 -21.04
CA ASN A 519 -20.37 -1.59 -20.76
C ASN A 519 -19.67 -2.87 -20.28
N PHE A 520 -20.34 -3.63 -19.41
CA PHE A 520 -19.87 -4.91 -18.92
C PHE A 520 -19.70 -5.93 -20.05
N SER A 521 -20.68 -6.07 -20.93
CA SER A 521 -20.66 -7.02 -22.04
C SER A 521 -19.55 -6.73 -23.06
N LEU A 522 -19.31 -5.45 -23.36
CA LEU A 522 -18.22 -5.02 -24.22
C LEU A 522 -16.86 -5.39 -23.63
N SER A 523 -16.64 -5.05 -22.35
CA SER A 523 -15.39 -5.37 -21.66
C SER A 523 -15.16 -6.87 -21.51
N LEU A 524 -16.21 -7.63 -21.16
CA LEU A 524 -16.12 -9.08 -21.03
C LEU A 524 -15.63 -9.75 -22.32
N SER A 525 -16.06 -9.25 -23.48
CA SER A 525 -15.61 -9.75 -24.78
C SER A 525 -14.11 -9.51 -25.01
N SER A 526 -13.60 -8.35 -24.58
CA SER A 526 -12.17 -8.00 -24.62
C SER A 526 -11.34 -8.88 -23.68
N VAL A 527 -11.82 -9.08 -22.44
CA VAL A 527 -11.16 -9.95 -21.45
C VAL A 527 -11.15 -11.41 -21.91
N LYS A 528 -12.26 -11.94 -22.45
CA LYS A 528 -12.35 -13.31 -22.99
C LYS A 528 -11.31 -13.62 -24.06
N LYS A 529 -11.10 -12.72 -25.01
CA LYS A 529 -10.10 -12.90 -26.07
C LYS A 529 -8.70 -13.11 -25.50
N ALA A 530 -8.39 -12.48 -24.37
CA ALA A 530 -7.11 -12.65 -23.68
C ALA A 530 -7.11 -13.85 -22.71
N CYS A 531 -8.28 -14.27 -22.20
CA CYS A 531 -8.46 -15.48 -21.39
C CYS A 531 -8.11 -16.77 -22.15
N ASP A 532 -8.38 -16.87 -23.45
CA ASP A 532 -8.02 -18.09 -24.21
C ASP A 532 -6.50 -18.34 -24.22
N ASP A 533 -5.70 -17.30 -23.96
CA ASP A 533 -4.24 -17.32 -23.81
C ASP A 533 -3.76 -17.46 -22.34
N PHE A 534 -4.64 -17.85 -21.39
CA PHE A 534 -4.34 -17.90 -19.94
C PHE A 534 -3.11 -18.74 -19.55
N ARG A 535 -2.73 -19.72 -20.38
CA ARG A 535 -1.56 -20.57 -20.15
C ARG A 535 -0.24 -19.87 -20.49
N THR A 536 -0.30 -18.80 -21.27
CA THR A 536 0.85 -18.07 -21.83
C THR A 536 0.90 -16.60 -21.39
N MET A 537 0.01 -16.16 -20.47
CA MET A 537 0.08 -14.82 -19.90
C MET A 537 1.44 -14.60 -19.26
N LYS A 538 2.22 -13.70 -19.85
CA LYS A 538 3.45 -13.16 -19.24
C LYS A 538 3.08 -12.23 -18.08
N ASP A 539 4.01 -12.11 -17.13
CA ASP A 539 3.93 -11.41 -15.84
C ASP A 539 3.65 -9.89 -15.89
N ASP A 540 3.23 -9.35 -17.04
CA ASP A 540 3.50 -7.95 -17.38
C ASP A 540 2.62 -6.94 -16.62
N SER A 541 1.61 -7.37 -15.85
CA SER A 541 0.58 -6.44 -15.36
C SER A 541 -0.06 -6.75 -13.99
N GLY A 542 0.37 -7.81 -13.28
CA GLY A 542 -0.11 -8.17 -11.94
C GLY A 542 0.86 -7.80 -10.82
N THR A 543 0.34 -7.66 -9.59
CA THR A 543 1.12 -7.58 -8.35
C THR A 543 1.74 -8.93 -8.00
N VAL A 544 0.94 -9.99 -8.12
CA VAL A 544 1.34 -11.39 -7.91
C VAL A 544 0.73 -12.26 -9.01
N PRO A 545 1.17 -12.09 -10.26
CA PRO A 545 0.59 -12.82 -11.38
C PRO A 545 0.73 -14.34 -11.20
N PRO A 546 -0.24 -15.15 -11.65
CA PRO A 546 -1.53 -14.72 -12.21
C PRO A 546 -2.64 -14.53 -11.15
N PHE A 547 -2.34 -14.69 -9.85
CA PHE A 547 -3.33 -14.90 -8.79
C PHE A 547 -4.24 -13.69 -8.56
N ASP A 548 -3.68 -12.49 -8.57
CA ASP A 548 -4.44 -11.24 -8.41
C ASP A 548 -5.37 -10.98 -9.60
N LEU A 549 -4.90 -11.19 -10.83
CA LEU A 549 -5.72 -11.05 -12.03
C LEU A 549 -6.87 -12.06 -12.06
N TYR A 550 -6.59 -13.32 -11.72
CA TYR A 550 -7.62 -14.35 -11.63
C TYR A 550 -8.67 -14.02 -10.57
N PHE A 551 -8.25 -13.51 -9.42
CA PHE A 551 -9.17 -12.98 -8.41
C PHE A 551 -10.09 -11.90 -9.00
N TRP A 552 -9.54 -10.89 -9.67
CA TRP A 552 -10.35 -9.82 -10.26
C TRP A 552 -11.32 -10.30 -11.33
N ILE A 553 -10.93 -11.27 -12.15
CA ILE A 553 -11.79 -11.85 -13.17
C ILE A 553 -12.94 -12.61 -12.52
N LEU A 554 -12.66 -13.57 -11.63
CA LEU A 554 -13.71 -14.34 -10.95
C LEU A 554 -14.65 -13.45 -10.15
N ARG A 555 -14.08 -12.45 -9.46
CA ARG A 555 -14.84 -11.44 -8.73
C ARG A 555 -15.84 -10.72 -9.62
N ALA A 556 -15.41 -10.31 -10.81
CA ALA A 556 -16.26 -9.60 -11.76
C ALA A 556 -17.39 -10.49 -12.31
N LEU A 557 -17.13 -11.79 -12.46
CA LEU A 557 -18.05 -12.77 -13.05
C LEU A 557 -19.06 -13.35 -12.05
N LYS A 558 -18.79 -13.35 -10.74
CA LYS A 558 -19.53 -14.14 -9.74
C LYS A 558 -21.06 -13.93 -9.66
N ASN A 559 -21.55 -12.77 -10.11
CA ASN A 559 -22.97 -12.41 -10.07
C ASN A 559 -23.62 -12.41 -11.46
N LYS A 560 -22.97 -12.99 -12.48
CA LYS A 560 -23.47 -13.00 -13.86
C LYS A 560 -23.86 -14.41 -14.27
N ASP A 561 -25.14 -14.59 -14.57
CA ASP A 561 -25.64 -15.83 -15.17
C ASP A 561 -25.36 -15.84 -16.68
N LEU A 562 -24.09 -15.93 -17.04
CA LEU A 562 -23.62 -16.05 -18.41
C LEU A 562 -22.93 -17.41 -18.56
N PRO A 563 -23.38 -18.29 -19.49
CA PRO A 563 -22.76 -19.61 -19.71
C PRO A 563 -21.23 -19.52 -19.91
N ASP A 564 -20.78 -18.52 -20.64
CA ASP A 564 -19.35 -18.29 -20.87
C ASP A 564 -18.60 -17.82 -19.63
N ALA A 565 -19.25 -17.08 -18.72
CA ALA A 565 -18.66 -16.66 -17.46
C ALA A 565 -18.45 -17.87 -16.53
N LYS A 566 -19.41 -18.80 -16.50
CA LYS A 566 -19.29 -20.08 -15.80
C LYS A 566 -18.13 -20.91 -16.37
N ALA A 567 -18.02 -21.01 -17.69
CA ALA A 567 -16.93 -21.74 -18.34
C ALA A 567 -15.54 -21.15 -18.04
N ALA A 568 -15.39 -19.82 -18.11
CA ALA A 568 -14.16 -19.14 -17.73
C ALA A 568 -13.82 -19.37 -16.26
N ALA A 569 -14.83 -19.31 -15.37
CA ALA A 569 -14.62 -19.53 -13.96
C ALA A 569 -14.16 -20.95 -13.62
N ILE A 570 -14.73 -21.97 -14.27
CA ILE A 570 -14.31 -23.37 -14.12
C ILE A 570 -12.85 -23.51 -14.54
N SER A 571 -12.46 -22.88 -15.65
CA SER A 571 -11.08 -22.94 -16.16
C SER A 571 -10.08 -22.32 -15.16
N ILE A 572 -10.42 -21.15 -14.60
CA ILE A 572 -9.57 -20.47 -13.62
C ILE A 572 -9.47 -21.26 -12.32
N ALA A 573 -10.58 -21.79 -11.80
CA ALA A 573 -10.56 -22.61 -10.59
C ALA A 573 -9.75 -23.91 -10.76
N ALA A 574 -9.86 -24.57 -11.91
CA ALA A 574 -9.01 -25.72 -12.25
C ALA A 574 -7.53 -25.34 -12.32
N SER A 575 -7.22 -24.14 -12.86
CA SER A 575 -5.85 -23.60 -12.88
C SER A 575 -5.30 -23.40 -11.46
N PHE A 576 -6.07 -22.81 -10.54
CA PHE A 576 -5.65 -22.70 -9.14
C PHE A 576 -5.42 -24.07 -8.51
N TYR A 577 -6.40 -24.98 -8.61
CA TYR A 577 -6.28 -26.30 -7.99
C TYR A 577 -5.04 -27.06 -8.45
N SER A 578 -4.75 -27.06 -9.77
CA SER A 578 -3.57 -27.74 -10.32
C SER A 578 -2.23 -27.10 -9.95
N ARG A 579 -2.22 -25.84 -9.49
CA ARG A 579 -1.03 -25.09 -9.10
C ARG A 579 -0.85 -24.98 -7.58
N GLN A 580 -1.71 -25.61 -6.78
CA GLN A 580 -1.56 -25.59 -5.33
C GLN A 580 -0.35 -26.44 -4.93
N ASN A 581 0.54 -25.87 -4.13
CA ASN A 581 1.68 -26.58 -3.56
C ASN A 581 1.20 -27.63 -2.55
N GLY A 582 2.08 -28.61 -2.25
CA GLY A 582 1.77 -29.69 -1.30
C GLY A 582 1.43 -29.22 0.12
N ASP A 583 1.96 -28.05 0.53
CA ASP A 583 1.69 -27.40 1.81
C ASP A 583 0.37 -26.60 1.83
N GLY A 584 -0.33 -26.49 0.70
CA GLY A 584 -1.56 -25.72 0.56
C GLY A 584 -1.38 -24.29 0.05
N SER A 585 -0.13 -23.83 -0.12
CA SER A 585 0.16 -22.49 -0.62
C SER A 585 0.02 -22.37 -2.13
N TRP A 586 -0.03 -21.13 -2.60
CA TRP A 586 0.27 -20.77 -3.98
C TRP A 586 1.43 -19.79 -3.99
N ALA A 587 2.40 -20.03 -4.87
CA ALA A 587 3.57 -19.17 -5.03
C ALA A 587 3.60 -18.58 -6.44
N SER A 588 3.87 -17.28 -6.53
CA SER A 588 4.19 -16.58 -7.77
C SER A 588 5.69 -16.36 -7.84
N HIS A 589 6.30 -16.68 -8.99
CA HIS A 589 7.67 -16.34 -9.31
C HIS A 589 7.70 -14.96 -9.98
N SER A 590 7.15 -13.93 -9.32
CA SER A 590 7.20 -12.57 -9.83
C SER A 590 8.66 -12.09 -9.86
N GLU A 591 9.13 -11.64 -11.02
CA GLU A 591 10.44 -10.97 -11.16
C GLU A 591 10.52 -9.66 -10.34
N LYS A 592 9.37 -9.14 -9.90
CA LYS A 592 9.23 -7.90 -9.13
C LYS A 592 8.46 -8.18 -7.82
N PRO A 593 9.14 -8.55 -6.73
CA PRO A 593 8.50 -8.90 -5.46
C PRO A 593 8.05 -7.66 -4.66
N PHE A 594 7.49 -6.65 -5.33
CA PHE A 594 7.03 -5.40 -4.71
C PHE A 594 5.72 -4.89 -5.31
N TYR A 595 4.87 -4.28 -4.46
CA TYR A 595 3.62 -3.67 -4.90
C TYR A 595 3.80 -2.18 -5.21
N LEU A 596 3.64 -1.83 -6.48
CA LEU A 596 3.55 -0.46 -6.97
C LEU A 596 2.32 -0.36 -7.85
N SER A 597 1.40 0.54 -7.51
CA SER A 597 0.27 0.84 -8.40
C SER A 597 0.76 1.40 -9.73
N THR A 598 -0.03 1.27 -10.78
CA THR A 598 0.36 1.72 -12.14
C THR A 598 0.72 3.20 -12.17
N SER A 599 -0.02 4.08 -11.47
CA SER A 599 0.33 5.50 -11.40
C SER A 599 1.60 5.76 -10.58
N HIS A 600 1.87 4.95 -9.55
CA HIS A 600 3.12 5.08 -8.80
C HIS A 600 4.32 4.67 -9.66
N ARG A 601 4.22 3.55 -10.39
CA ARG A 601 5.25 3.10 -11.32
C ARG A 601 5.51 4.14 -12.42
N ALA A 602 4.44 4.61 -13.06
CA ALA A 602 4.52 5.62 -14.11
C ALA A 602 5.16 6.94 -13.64
N ARG A 603 5.03 7.29 -12.34
CA ARG A 603 5.73 8.43 -11.75
C ARG A 603 7.21 8.16 -11.53
N ILE A 604 7.57 7.00 -10.99
CA ILE A 604 8.97 6.60 -10.81
C ILE A 604 9.71 6.65 -12.15
N ASP A 605 9.06 6.21 -13.23
CA ASP A 605 9.66 6.15 -14.56
C ASP A 605 9.77 7.52 -15.25
N LYS A 606 8.83 8.44 -14.99
CA LYS A 606 8.71 9.71 -15.74
C LYS A 606 9.20 10.95 -15.00
N LEU A 607 9.10 10.98 -13.67
CA LEU A 607 9.34 12.20 -12.89
C LEU A 607 10.80 12.29 -12.42
N PRO A 608 11.29 13.52 -12.17
CA PRO A 608 12.61 13.70 -11.59
C PRO A 608 12.69 13.05 -10.20
N VAL A 609 13.74 12.27 -10.00
CA VAL A 609 14.04 11.59 -8.74
C VAL A 609 14.66 12.57 -7.74
N LEU A 610 14.14 12.58 -6.52
CA LEU A 610 14.72 13.28 -5.36
C LEU A 610 16.07 12.66 -5.01
N PRO A 611 17.20 13.38 -5.08
CA PRO A 611 18.49 12.86 -4.61
C PRO A 611 18.45 12.39 -3.15
N GLU A 612 19.31 11.43 -2.76
CA GLU A 612 19.40 10.90 -1.38
C GLU A 612 19.61 11.98 -0.29
N HIS A 613 20.21 13.13 -0.67
CA HIS A 613 20.38 14.33 0.16
C HIS A 613 19.55 15.54 -0.33
N ALA A 614 18.43 15.32 -1.03
CA ALA A 614 17.57 16.37 -1.60
C ALA A 614 17.11 17.41 -0.56
N ARG A 615 17.04 17.00 0.71
CA ARG A 615 16.69 17.88 1.84
C ARG A 615 17.74 18.97 2.10
N GLU A 616 18.98 18.74 1.70
CA GLU A 616 20.15 19.60 1.91
C GLU A 616 20.60 20.29 0.61
N ARG A 617 20.09 19.83 -0.54
CA ARG A 617 20.43 20.36 -1.87
C ARG A 617 19.59 21.58 -2.23
N LYS A 618 20.27 22.66 -2.61
CA LYS A 618 19.67 23.95 -3.02
C LYS A 618 19.01 23.92 -4.40
N ASP A 619 19.35 22.95 -5.24
CA ASP A 619 18.92 22.90 -6.63
C ASP A 619 17.66 22.06 -6.86
N PHE A 620 17.12 21.43 -5.81
CA PHE A 620 15.88 20.68 -5.93
C PHE A 620 14.64 21.56 -5.72
N ASP A 621 13.83 21.68 -6.77
CA ASP A 621 12.57 22.42 -6.77
C ASP A 621 11.45 21.58 -6.14
N TRP A 622 11.28 21.67 -4.82
CA TRP A 622 10.21 20.97 -4.09
C TRP A 622 8.80 21.39 -4.53
N CYS A 623 8.66 22.55 -5.17
CA CYS A 623 7.39 23.01 -5.70
C CYS A 623 7.02 22.30 -7.01
N ALA A 624 7.96 21.61 -7.63
CA ALA A 624 7.75 20.80 -8.83
C ALA A 624 7.27 19.38 -8.52
N ALA A 625 6.65 18.74 -9.51
CA ALA A 625 6.37 17.31 -9.54
C ALA A 625 7.65 16.47 -9.37
N HIS A 626 7.62 15.45 -8.51
CA HIS A 626 8.78 14.61 -8.20
C HIS A 626 8.43 13.22 -7.67
N VAL A 627 9.46 12.38 -7.47
CA VAL A 627 9.37 11.10 -6.76
C VAL A 627 10.56 10.91 -5.80
N PRO A 628 10.39 10.18 -4.69
CA PRO A 628 11.52 9.76 -3.85
C PRO A 628 12.54 8.93 -4.63
N ASP A 629 13.83 8.94 -4.25
CA ASP A 629 14.80 7.98 -4.78
C ASP A 629 14.45 6.56 -4.35
N ASN A 630 13.70 5.92 -5.22
CA ASN A 630 13.32 4.53 -5.19
C ASN A 630 13.86 3.80 -6.43
N SER A 631 14.88 4.35 -7.10
CA SER A 631 15.39 3.82 -8.38
C SER A 631 16.15 2.50 -8.23
N LYS A 632 16.65 2.21 -7.02
CA LYS A 632 17.41 0.99 -6.72
C LYS A 632 16.46 -0.14 -6.32
N ALA A 633 16.57 -1.31 -6.97
CA ALA A 633 15.75 -2.49 -6.68
C ALA A 633 15.74 -2.88 -5.19
N LYS A 634 16.90 -2.82 -4.52
CA LYS A 634 17.00 -3.07 -3.06
C LYS A 634 16.19 -2.09 -2.21
N VAL A 635 16.08 -0.83 -2.64
CA VAL A 635 15.26 0.18 -1.95
C VAL A 635 13.78 -0.13 -2.15
N LEU A 636 13.38 -0.50 -3.37
CA LEU A 636 12.01 -0.90 -3.66
C LEU A 636 11.58 -2.12 -2.87
N GLU A 637 12.42 -3.15 -2.81
CA GLU A 637 12.15 -4.37 -2.03
C GLU A 637 12.07 -4.09 -0.52
N ARG A 638 12.96 -3.23 -0.01
CA ARG A 638 12.93 -2.82 1.40
C ARG A 638 11.65 -2.07 1.74
N LYS A 639 11.21 -1.14 0.88
CA LYS A 639 10.08 -0.23 1.16
C LYS A 639 8.72 -0.82 0.77
N TYR A 640 8.63 -1.45 -0.39
CA TYR A 640 7.39 -1.88 -1.06
C TYR A 640 7.30 -3.39 -1.26
N GLY A 641 8.26 -4.15 -0.70
CA GLY A 641 8.30 -5.61 -0.84
C GLY A 641 7.02 -6.27 -0.34
N ILE A 642 6.60 -7.31 -1.06
CA ILE A 642 5.45 -8.14 -0.72
C ILE A 642 5.89 -9.59 -0.51
N ASP A 643 5.20 -10.29 0.40
CA ASP A 643 5.32 -11.73 0.49
C ASP A 643 4.46 -12.36 -0.61
N THR A 644 5.12 -12.73 -1.72
CA THR A 644 4.41 -13.23 -2.91
C THR A 644 3.66 -14.52 -2.64
N THR A 645 4.12 -15.37 -1.71
CA THR A 645 3.45 -16.63 -1.38
C THR A 645 2.21 -16.39 -0.53
N LEU A 646 2.32 -15.55 0.50
CA LEU A 646 1.20 -15.17 1.35
C LEU A 646 0.09 -14.51 0.52
N VAL A 647 0.46 -13.50 -0.28
CA VAL A 647 -0.49 -12.71 -1.07
C VAL A 647 -1.11 -13.55 -2.19
N SER A 648 -0.33 -14.39 -2.89
CA SER A 648 -0.86 -15.30 -3.90
C SER A 648 -1.84 -16.31 -3.29
N THR A 649 -1.50 -16.87 -2.13
CA THR A 649 -2.36 -17.81 -1.42
C THR A 649 -3.68 -17.15 -1.01
N ALA A 650 -3.62 -15.94 -0.45
CA ALA A 650 -4.82 -15.21 -0.06
C ALA A 650 -5.71 -14.87 -1.28
N PHE A 651 -5.14 -14.40 -2.39
CA PHE A 651 -5.90 -14.16 -3.62
C PHE A 651 -6.49 -15.43 -4.20
N ALA A 652 -5.75 -16.54 -4.21
CA ALA A 652 -6.27 -17.84 -4.67
C ALA A 652 -7.47 -18.29 -3.85
N VAL A 653 -7.41 -18.16 -2.51
CA VAL A 653 -8.53 -18.44 -1.61
C VAL A 653 -9.75 -17.59 -1.96
N LEU A 654 -9.58 -16.27 -2.06
CA LEU A 654 -10.69 -15.37 -2.39
C LEU A 654 -11.31 -15.68 -3.75
N ALA A 655 -10.46 -15.99 -4.74
CA ALA A 655 -10.87 -16.31 -6.08
C ALA A 655 -11.65 -17.64 -6.14
N ILE A 656 -11.17 -18.70 -5.47
CA ILE A 656 -11.88 -19.98 -5.36
C ILE A 656 -13.24 -19.79 -4.68
N VAL A 657 -13.30 -19.07 -3.56
CA VAL A 657 -14.55 -18.81 -2.84
C VAL A 657 -15.56 -18.06 -3.71
N ASP A 658 -15.12 -17.04 -4.44
CA ASP A 658 -16.02 -16.30 -5.35
C ASP A 658 -16.44 -17.18 -6.55
N GLY A 659 -15.56 -18.06 -7.03
CA GLY A 659 -15.82 -19.04 -8.09
C GLY A 659 -16.80 -20.15 -7.69
N MET A 660 -16.77 -20.62 -6.43
CA MET A 660 -17.69 -21.66 -5.93
C MET A 660 -19.17 -21.28 -6.10
N ASN A 661 -19.51 -20.00 -5.98
CA ASN A 661 -20.89 -19.51 -6.23
C ASN A 661 -21.33 -19.68 -7.69
N LEU A 662 -20.38 -19.79 -8.63
CA LEU A 662 -20.66 -20.06 -10.04
C LEU A 662 -20.77 -21.56 -10.33
N PHE A 663 -20.23 -22.43 -9.46
CA PHE A 663 -20.24 -23.88 -9.60
C PHE A 663 -21.43 -24.56 -8.93
N SER A 664 -22.05 -23.91 -7.92
CA SER A 664 -23.28 -24.42 -7.33
C SER A 664 -24.40 -24.38 -8.37
N GLU A 665 -24.80 -25.55 -8.87
CA GLU A 665 -26.08 -25.70 -9.58
C GLU A 665 -27.18 -25.18 -8.65
N ASN A 666 -28.11 -24.36 -9.17
CA ASN A 666 -29.26 -23.87 -8.41
C ASN A 666 -29.90 -25.04 -7.62
N PRO A 667 -30.09 -24.95 -6.29
CA PRO A 667 -30.73 -26.01 -5.52
C PRO A 667 -32.26 -26.01 -5.68
N THR A 668 -32.76 -25.89 -6.91
CA THR A 668 -34.20 -25.94 -7.23
C THR A 668 -34.66 -27.21 -7.93
N ASP A 669 -33.77 -28.16 -8.23
CA ASP A 669 -34.16 -29.44 -8.87
C ASP A 669 -33.91 -30.68 -8.00
N VAL A 670 -33.97 -30.53 -6.67
CA VAL A 670 -34.35 -31.69 -5.83
C VAL A 670 -35.86 -31.86 -5.97
N LYS A 671 -36.27 -32.61 -7.00
CA LYS A 671 -37.59 -33.26 -7.00
C LYS A 671 -37.71 -34.03 -5.69
N ASN A 672 -38.57 -33.55 -4.79
CA ASN A 672 -39.01 -34.28 -3.60
C ASN A 672 -39.35 -35.73 -3.98
N PRO A 673 -38.57 -36.75 -3.57
CA PRO A 673 -38.94 -38.13 -3.74
C PRO A 673 -39.69 -38.57 -2.48
N ALA A 674 -40.85 -37.97 -2.20
CA ALA A 674 -41.75 -38.42 -1.14
C ALA A 674 -43.11 -37.69 -1.20
N LYS A 675 -43.98 -38.11 -2.11
CA LYS A 675 -45.44 -37.99 -1.92
C LYS A 675 -46.16 -38.99 -2.82
N ASP A 676 -45.80 -40.26 -2.69
CA ASP A 676 -46.59 -41.37 -3.22
C ASP A 676 -46.63 -42.50 -2.20
N SER A 677 -47.30 -42.24 -1.07
CA SER A 677 -47.80 -43.27 -0.16
C SER A 677 -48.79 -42.64 0.83
N GLY A 678 -50.08 -42.97 0.70
CA GLY A 678 -51.05 -42.67 1.75
C GLY A 678 -52.43 -42.24 1.25
N LYS A 679 -53.06 -43.06 0.41
CA LYS A 679 -54.51 -43.00 0.18
C LYS A 679 -55.21 -43.54 1.44
N PRO A 680 -56.01 -42.77 2.20
CA PRO A 680 -56.76 -43.33 3.32
C PRO A 680 -57.90 -44.20 2.80
N ALA A 681 -58.00 -45.43 3.31
CA ALA A 681 -59.12 -46.33 3.07
C ALA A 681 -60.42 -45.74 3.63
N ALA A 682 -61.51 -45.90 2.87
CA ALA A 682 -62.85 -45.45 3.24
C ALA A 682 -63.38 -46.21 4.48
N PRO A 683 -64.10 -45.54 5.40
CA PRO A 683 -64.70 -46.22 6.54
C PRO A 683 -65.91 -47.07 6.12
N ALA A 684 -65.91 -48.33 6.59
CA ALA A 684 -66.99 -49.30 6.39
C ALA A 684 -68.26 -48.87 7.14
N LYS A 685 -69.42 -49.10 6.49
CA LYS A 685 -70.76 -48.93 7.07
C LYS A 685 -70.98 -49.87 8.27
N PRO A 686 -71.67 -49.43 9.33
CA PRO A 686 -72.05 -50.32 10.42
C PRO A 686 -73.26 -51.17 10.03
N ALA A 687 -73.15 -52.47 10.30
CA ALA A 687 -74.26 -53.42 10.25
C ALA A 687 -75.15 -53.27 11.49
N THR A 688 -76.45 -53.44 11.25
CA THR A 688 -77.55 -53.50 12.20
C THR A 688 -77.35 -54.53 13.32
N LYS A 689 -77.51 -54.07 14.58
CA LYS A 689 -78.56 -54.53 15.52
C LYS A 689 -78.62 -53.62 16.74
#